data_AF-A0A9X3SFD7-F1
#
_entry.id   AF-A0A9X3SFD7-F1
#
_cell.length_a   1.000
_cell.length_b   1.000
_cell.length_c   1.000
_cell.angle_alpha   90.00
_cell.angle_beta   90.00
_cell.angle_gamma   90.00
#
_symmetry.space_group_name_H-M   'P 1'
#
loop_
_entity.id
_entity.type
_entity.pdbx_description
1 polymer ?
#
loop_
_entity_poly.entity_id
_entity_poly.type
_entity_poly.pdbx_seq_one_letter_code
_entity_poly.pdbx_strand_id
1 'polypeptide(L)'
;MRTRRVLRQRGLPDHRRSLERELNGPTGRGPDGGGPAADAANAADASGGAEAQFLRLLLRDAPAVEYERPLLQARARGASPAELADLEDAKVLALRVRTVLSDRRRRESELTALFETANDLAGMRDLDRVLRAIVDRARNLLGTDTAYLTLRDTVLENGDTVMRVTSGSVSARFQQLRLGPGEGLGGLVAQTALPYVTANYFTDTRFQHTATIDAGVLDEGLVAILGVPLQLNGRVIGVLFAANRRERPFSHAEVALLGSLATHASIAIDSANLIEGTRAALEELNAVNQRLTDHSGAVERAAEAHDRLTDLVLRGGGVEEVEAAVSAVLGGAATVHDASVHGALPADPAVAEAVRASQASGRAAPTGTGWAAAVMAGGEPLGAVVLEGVDLDPADQRILERAAMVIALLLVMRRSASEAENRVRGDLLDAVLDTPARDPDGLRRRAERLGADLDAEHVVVVAEAPGARPGRLRAAAMHLAETSGGLAGTRAGATVLVLPGPEPAATARRAVAALAAAVNTEVTAGAGGPTAGLATFAARFAEARRCLRALVALGRIGEVATSADLGFLGLLLGGDRDVAGFVDAALGPLIDYDARRDTALVETLRAYFDSGGSLAKAKDVLHVHVNTVAQRLERVGRLIGPDWQEPARALELQLALRLHTLLAGGVTEDGGTGRARP
;
A
#
# COMPACT_ATOMS: atom_id res chain seq x y z
N MET A 1 21.96 23.90 -8.82
CA MET A 1 23.42 24.03 -8.99
C MET A 1 23.84 23.25 -10.23
N ARG A 2 24.01 23.91 -11.39
CA ARG A 2 25.32 24.15 -12.04
C ARG A 2 26.28 22.94 -11.95
N THR A 3 26.53 22.26 -13.07
CA THR A 3 27.87 22.21 -13.70
C THR A 3 27.74 21.91 -15.20
N ARG A 4 28.39 22.77 -15.99
CA ARG A 4 28.50 22.80 -17.45
C ARG A 4 29.70 21.95 -17.91
N ARG A 5 29.50 21.20 -19.00
CA ARG A 5 30.20 21.33 -20.31
C ARG A 5 31.74 21.17 -20.36
N VAL A 6 32.18 20.30 -21.28
CA VAL A 6 33.17 20.52 -22.38
C VAL A 6 33.96 19.23 -22.63
N LEU A 7 33.82 18.64 -23.83
CA LEU A 7 34.96 18.35 -24.71
C LEU A 7 34.46 18.04 -26.13
N ARG A 8 35.06 18.77 -27.08
CA ARG A 8 34.84 18.77 -28.52
C ARG A 8 36.01 17.99 -29.17
N GLN A 9 35.72 17.41 -30.33
CA GLN A 9 36.60 17.20 -31.49
C GLN A 9 37.76 16.19 -31.40
N ARG A 10 37.66 15.15 -32.23
CA ARG A 10 38.68 14.79 -33.24
C ARG A 10 38.00 14.05 -34.40
N GLY A 11 37.97 14.70 -35.56
CA GLY A 11 37.58 14.12 -36.84
C GLY A 11 38.81 13.73 -37.66
N LEU A 12 38.66 12.70 -38.49
CA LEU A 12 39.53 12.26 -39.57
C LEU A 12 38.62 11.75 -40.72
N PRO A 13 39.07 11.78 -41.99
CA PRO A 13 38.27 12.30 -43.10
C PRO A 13 37.63 11.23 -43.98
N ASP A 14 36.50 11.63 -44.57
CA ASP A 14 35.67 10.85 -45.48
C ASP A 14 36.12 11.07 -46.94
N HIS A 15 36.90 10.13 -47.49
CA HIS A 15 37.30 10.12 -48.90
C HIS A 15 36.17 9.58 -49.77
N ARG A 16 35.15 10.41 -50.10
CA ARG A 16 34.18 10.06 -51.15
C ARG A 16 33.43 11.26 -51.75
N ARG A 17 34.16 12.30 -52.16
CA ARG A 17 33.62 13.34 -53.06
C ARG A 17 34.66 13.80 -54.08
N SER A 18 34.86 13.00 -55.11
CA SER A 18 35.32 13.48 -56.42
C SER A 18 35.08 12.35 -57.42
N LEU A 19 33.90 12.32 -58.07
CA LEU A 19 33.64 11.69 -59.39
C LEU A 19 32.17 11.71 -59.85
N GLU A 20 31.23 12.29 -59.10
CA GLU A 20 29.82 12.41 -59.53
C GLU A 20 29.45 13.85 -59.91
N ARG A 21 30.11 14.40 -60.95
CA ARG A 21 29.73 15.72 -61.49
C ARG A 21 29.70 15.84 -63.01
N GLU A 22 29.60 14.74 -63.76
CA GLU A 22 29.58 14.82 -65.23
C GLU A 22 28.48 14.06 -65.98
N LEU A 23 27.47 13.50 -65.31
CA LEU A 23 26.41 12.78 -66.04
C LEU A 23 25.03 13.13 -65.48
N ASN A 24 24.56 14.36 -65.71
CA ASN A 24 23.13 14.66 -65.84
C ASN A 24 22.90 16.09 -66.39
N GLY A 25 22.58 16.17 -67.68
CA GLY A 25 21.92 17.31 -68.33
C GLY A 25 20.66 16.82 -69.04
N PRO A 26 19.55 17.59 -69.05
CA PRO A 26 18.20 17.07 -69.25
C PRO A 26 17.79 16.94 -70.73
N THR A 27 16.88 16.00 -70.97
CA THR A 27 16.18 15.73 -72.23
C THR A 27 15.19 16.85 -72.61
N GLY A 28 15.28 17.35 -73.84
CA GLY A 28 14.26 18.19 -74.50
C GLY A 28 14.00 17.70 -75.94
N ARG A 29 12.72 17.53 -76.28
CA ARG A 29 12.18 17.03 -77.58
C ARG A 29 12.34 18.02 -78.73
N GLY A 30 12.46 17.50 -79.97
CA GLY A 30 12.06 18.17 -81.21
C GLY A 30 12.64 17.50 -82.49
N PRO A 31 11.96 17.50 -83.66
CA PRO A 31 11.84 16.33 -84.53
C PRO A 31 12.45 16.45 -85.95
N ASP A 32 12.28 15.35 -86.72
CA ASP A 32 12.38 15.18 -88.18
C ASP A 32 13.75 15.06 -88.88
N GLY A 33 13.85 14.02 -89.71
CA GLY A 33 14.91 13.88 -90.72
C GLY A 33 15.20 12.43 -91.12
N GLY A 34 14.39 11.86 -92.01
CA GLY A 34 14.71 10.60 -92.70
C GLY A 34 15.80 10.76 -93.76
N GLY A 35 16.69 9.77 -93.88
CA GLY A 35 17.66 9.65 -94.97
C GLY A 35 18.72 8.57 -94.72
N PRO A 36 19.16 7.80 -95.73
CA PRO A 36 19.70 6.44 -95.56
C PRO A 36 21.23 6.41 -95.44
N ALA A 37 21.74 5.76 -94.39
CA ALA A 37 23.16 5.45 -94.24
C ALA A 37 23.36 3.92 -94.16
N ALA A 38 22.97 3.22 -95.23
CA ALA A 38 23.14 1.76 -95.35
C ALA A 38 24.30 1.33 -96.27
N ASP A 39 24.95 2.23 -97.02
CA ASP A 39 25.84 1.83 -98.11
C ASP A 39 27.34 2.14 -97.95
N ALA A 40 27.81 2.63 -96.80
CA ALA A 40 29.23 3.02 -96.63
C ALA A 40 30.11 2.02 -95.86
N ALA A 41 29.57 0.92 -95.31
CA ALA A 41 30.33 0.01 -94.44
C ALA A 41 30.97 -1.21 -95.16
N ASN A 42 30.82 -1.34 -96.49
CA ASN A 42 31.11 -2.58 -97.19
C ASN A 42 32.42 -2.60 -98.03
N ALA A 43 33.33 -1.64 -97.83
CA ALA A 43 34.50 -1.48 -98.72
C ALA A 43 35.90 -1.55 -98.03
N ALA A 44 35.99 -1.82 -96.72
CA ALA A 44 37.26 -1.79 -95.99
C ALA A 44 37.75 -3.14 -95.40
N ASP A 45 37.17 -4.28 -95.79
CA ASP A 45 37.40 -5.56 -95.07
C ASP A 45 38.26 -6.61 -95.82
N ALA A 46 39.07 -6.19 -96.78
CA ALA A 46 39.84 -7.12 -97.64
C ALA A 46 41.32 -7.34 -97.22
N SER A 47 41.76 -6.95 -96.02
CA SER A 47 43.16 -7.18 -95.57
C SER A 47 43.35 -7.79 -94.18
N GLY A 48 42.26 -8.16 -93.49
CA GLY A 48 42.37 -8.97 -92.26
C GLY A 48 42.36 -10.45 -92.61
N GLY A 49 43.37 -11.21 -92.14
CA GLY A 49 43.40 -12.68 -92.28
C GLY A 49 42.13 -13.35 -91.77
N ALA A 50 41.92 -14.61 -92.17
CA ALA A 50 40.77 -15.45 -91.84
C ALA A 50 40.33 -15.35 -90.37
N GLU A 51 41.30 -15.24 -89.45
CA GLU A 51 41.09 -15.18 -88.00
C GLU A 51 40.48 -13.85 -87.53
N ALA A 52 40.82 -12.73 -88.18
CA ALA A 52 40.34 -11.40 -87.78
C ALA A 52 38.82 -11.26 -87.94
N GLN A 53 38.25 -11.92 -88.95
CA GLN A 53 36.79 -11.91 -89.19
C GLN A 53 36.05 -12.63 -88.07
N PHE A 54 36.53 -13.81 -87.65
CA PHE A 54 35.92 -14.58 -86.56
C PHE A 54 36.10 -13.92 -85.18
N LEU A 55 37.22 -13.26 -84.92
CA LEU A 55 37.43 -12.50 -83.68
C LEU A 55 36.45 -11.32 -83.54
N ARG A 56 36.09 -10.64 -84.64
CA ARG A 56 35.06 -9.59 -84.60
C ARG A 56 33.66 -10.15 -84.31
N LEU A 57 33.34 -11.36 -84.81
CA LEU A 57 32.09 -12.05 -84.47
C LEU A 57 32.03 -12.42 -82.97
N LEU A 58 33.16 -12.83 -82.39
CA LEU A 58 33.29 -13.11 -80.95
C LEU A 58 33.11 -11.84 -80.10
N LEU A 59 33.74 -10.73 -80.49
CA LEU A 59 33.65 -9.46 -79.74
C LEU A 59 32.23 -8.89 -79.66
N ARG A 60 31.42 -9.08 -80.70
CA ARG A 60 30.02 -8.60 -80.74
C ARG A 60 28.99 -9.64 -80.26
N ASP A 61 29.44 -10.80 -79.80
CA ASP A 61 28.59 -11.92 -79.38
C ASP A 61 27.57 -12.36 -80.43
N ALA A 62 28.04 -12.51 -81.68
CA ALA A 62 27.17 -12.86 -82.80
C ALA A 62 26.52 -14.27 -82.61
N PRO A 63 25.30 -14.49 -83.13
CA PRO A 63 24.66 -15.81 -83.11
C PRO A 63 25.46 -16.84 -83.93
N ALA A 64 25.32 -18.13 -83.60
CA ALA A 64 26.16 -19.20 -84.18
C ALA A 64 26.07 -19.26 -85.70
N VAL A 65 24.88 -18.97 -86.23
CA VAL A 65 24.59 -18.94 -87.67
C VAL A 65 25.45 -17.94 -88.44
N GLU A 66 25.90 -16.86 -87.81
CA GLU A 66 26.73 -15.85 -88.47
C GLU A 66 28.17 -16.31 -88.68
N TYR A 67 28.63 -17.34 -87.96
CA TYR A 67 29.98 -17.91 -88.12
C TYR A 67 30.11 -18.74 -89.42
N GLU A 68 29.01 -19.06 -90.11
CA GLU A 68 29.08 -19.68 -91.45
C GLU A 68 29.34 -18.66 -92.56
N ARG A 69 29.06 -17.37 -92.31
CA ARG A 69 29.08 -16.31 -93.34
C ARG A 69 30.48 -16.11 -93.99
N PRO A 70 31.61 -16.09 -93.25
CA PRO A 70 32.94 -15.95 -93.86
C PRO A 70 33.28 -17.09 -94.82
N LEU A 71 32.93 -18.33 -94.46
CA LEU A 71 33.17 -19.53 -95.28
C LEU A 71 32.34 -19.51 -96.57
N LEU A 72 31.06 -19.13 -96.47
CA LEU A 72 30.17 -19.00 -97.64
C LEU A 72 30.65 -17.90 -98.60
N GLN A 73 31.13 -16.77 -98.07
CA GLN A 73 31.66 -15.67 -98.89
C GLN A 73 33.00 -16.02 -99.58
N ALA A 74 33.84 -16.84 -98.96
CA ALA A 74 35.07 -17.33 -99.57
C ALA A 74 34.77 -18.33 -100.70
N ARG A 75 33.82 -19.26 -100.48
CA ARG A 75 33.34 -20.17 -101.54
C ARG A 75 32.77 -19.42 -102.75
N ALA A 76 31.96 -18.39 -102.51
CA ALA A 76 31.36 -17.59 -103.59
C ALA A 76 32.38 -16.81 -104.43
N ARG A 77 33.56 -16.50 -103.87
CA ARG A 77 34.66 -15.79 -104.55
C ARG A 77 35.67 -16.71 -105.22
N GLY A 78 35.47 -18.04 -105.17
CA GLY A 78 36.37 -19.02 -105.78
C GLY A 78 37.69 -19.22 -105.02
N ALA A 79 37.67 -19.05 -103.70
CA ALA A 79 38.83 -19.26 -102.82
C ALA A 79 39.45 -20.66 -102.98
N SER A 80 40.77 -20.76 -102.73
CA SER A 80 41.49 -22.02 -102.85
C SER A 80 41.04 -23.06 -101.81
N PRO A 81 41.22 -24.38 -102.07
CA PRO A 81 40.90 -25.41 -101.08
C PRO A 81 41.65 -25.25 -99.75
N ALA A 82 42.87 -24.72 -99.77
CA ALA A 82 43.66 -24.45 -98.56
C ALA A 82 43.03 -23.31 -97.73
N GLU A 83 42.66 -22.21 -98.38
CA GLU A 83 42.01 -21.07 -97.73
C GLU A 83 40.65 -21.44 -97.11
N LEU A 84 39.88 -22.31 -97.78
CA LEU A 84 38.61 -22.82 -97.25
C LEU A 84 38.81 -23.74 -96.04
N ALA A 85 39.88 -24.54 -96.01
CA ALA A 85 40.21 -25.38 -94.86
C ALA A 85 40.63 -24.52 -93.65
N ASP A 86 41.49 -23.52 -93.87
CA ASP A 86 41.93 -22.59 -92.81
C ASP A 86 40.74 -21.82 -92.20
N LEU A 87 39.78 -21.38 -93.03
CA LEU A 87 38.55 -20.73 -92.56
C LEU A 87 37.63 -21.67 -91.78
N GLU A 88 37.54 -22.94 -92.16
CA GLU A 88 36.75 -23.94 -91.42
C GLU A 88 37.38 -24.22 -90.05
N ASP A 89 38.70 -24.37 -89.98
CA ASP A 89 39.44 -24.57 -88.73
C ASP A 89 39.30 -23.33 -87.81
N ALA A 90 39.42 -22.12 -88.36
CA ALA A 90 39.22 -20.88 -87.63
C ALA A 90 37.77 -20.73 -87.11
N LYS A 91 36.77 -21.14 -87.91
CA LYS A 91 35.36 -21.18 -87.49
C LYS A 91 35.15 -22.10 -86.30
N VAL A 92 35.66 -23.34 -86.37
CA VAL A 92 35.54 -24.34 -85.30
C VAL A 92 36.19 -23.83 -84.02
N LEU A 93 37.39 -23.24 -84.13
CA LEU A 93 38.09 -22.66 -82.98
C LEU A 93 37.31 -21.50 -82.38
N ALA A 94 36.76 -20.60 -83.20
CA ALA A 94 35.98 -19.45 -82.73
C ALA A 94 34.67 -19.89 -82.04
N LEU A 95 33.96 -20.87 -82.59
CA LEU A 95 32.77 -21.44 -81.95
C LEU A 95 33.12 -22.10 -80.60
N ARG A 96 34.28 -22.76 -80.49
CA ARG A 96 34.76 -23.33 -79.23
C ARG A 96 35.08 -22.26 -78.19
N VAL A 97 35.74 -21.16 -78.59
CA VAL A 97 36.01 -20.00 -77.72
C VAL A 97 34.70 -19.37 -77.26
N ARG A 98 33.72 -19.21 -78.15
CA ARG A 98 32.41 -18.68 -77.80
C ARG A 98 31.74 -19.51 -76.71
N THR A 99 31.69 -20.82 -76.86
CA THR A 99 31.12 -21.73 -75.85
C THR A 99 31.78 -21.54 -74.49
N VAL A 100 33.12 -21.45 -74.44
CA VAL A 100 33.87 -21.23 -73.19
C VAL A 100 33.54 -19.87 -72.56
N LEU A 101 33.43 -18.80 -73.37
CA LEU A 101 33.09 -17.47 -72.88
C LEU A 101 31.64 -17.39 -72.38
N SER A 102 30.68 -17.99 -73.10
CA SER A 102 29.28 -18.06 -72.68
C SER A 102 29.13 -18.83 -71.37
N ASP A 103 29.83 -19.96 -71.21
CA ASP A 103 29.86 -20.73 -69.97
C ASP A 103 30.44 -19.92 -68.79
N ARG A 104 31.51 -19.16 -69.03
CA ARG A 104 32.13 -18.33 -68.00
C ARG A 104 31.21 -17.18 -67.56
N ARG A 105 30.61 -16.45 -68.52
CA ARG A 105 29.65 -15.37 -68.22
C ARG A 105 28.45 -15.90 -67.45
N ARG A 106 27.94 -17.09 -67.81
CA ARG A 106 26.85 -17.74 -67.10
C ARG A 106 27.24 -18.02 -65.63
N ARG A 107 28.43 -18.59 -65.39
CA ARG A 107 28.94 -18.81 -64.01
C ARG A 107 29.14 -17.52 -63.23
N GLU A 108 29.67 -16.47 -63.85
CA GLU A 108 29.82 -15.16 -63.20
C GLU A 108 28.46 -14.56 -62.80
N SER A 109 27.45 -14.66 -63.67
CA SER A 109 26.08 -14.23 -63.36
C SER A 109 25.45 -15.07 -62.24
N GLU A 110 25.64 -16.39 -62.25
CA GLU A 110 25.14 -17.30 -61.22
C GLU A 110 25.77 -16.99 -59.84
N LEU A 111 27.10 -16.77 -59.80
CA LEU A 111 27.82 -16.38 -58.58
C LEU A 111 27.38 -15.01 -58.05
N THR A 112 27.20 -14.03 -58.95
CA THR A 112 26.73 -12.68 -58.56
C THR A 112 25.35 -12.75 -57.91
N ALA A 113 24.42 -13.51 -58.52
CA ALA A 113 23.10 -13.72 -57.96
C ALA A 113 23.14 -14.41 -56.59
N LEU A 114 24.04 -15.40 -56.39
CA LEU A 114 24.24 -16.08 -55.10
C LEU A 114 24.84 -15.17 -54.02
N PHE A 115 25.68 -14.21 -54.37
CA PHE A 115 26.25 -13.25 -53.41
C PHE A 115 25.22 -12.20 -52.97
N GLU A 116 24.44 -11.66 -53.91
CA GLU A 116 23.36 -10.71 -53.59
C GLU A 116 22.30 -11.37 -52.69
N THR A 117 21.80 -12.53 -53.10
CA THR A 117 21.77 -13.74 -52.27
C THR A 117 21.90 -13.63 -50.75
N ALA A 118 23.09 -14.06 -50.34
CA ALA A 118 23.51 -14.14 -48.95
C ALA A 118 23.44 -12.78 -48.26
N ASN A 119 23.77 -11.68 -48.95
CA ASN A 119 23.74 -10.34 -48.35
C ASN A 119 22.32 -9.88 -48.01
N ASP A 120 21.37 -10.05 -48.92
CA ASP A 120 19.98 -9.66 -48.69
C ASP A 120 19.36 -10.48 -47.55
N LEU A 121 19.64 -11.79 -47.52
CA LEU A 121 19.14 -12.69 -46.48
C LEU A 121 19.76 -12.38 -45.11
N ALA A 122 21.06 -12.07 -45.04
CA ALA A 122 21.76 -11.74 -43.80
C ALA A 122 21.26 -10.44 -43.14
N GLY A 123 20.68 -9.52 -43.93
CA GLY A 123 20.10 -8.28 -43.41
C GLY A 123 18.68 -8.43 -42.84
N MET A 124 18.00 -9.54 -43.12
CA MET A 124 16.63 -9.76 -42.68
C MET A 124 16.58 -10.29 -41.24
N ARG A 125 15.54 -9.85 -40.51
CA ARG A 125 15.39 -10.13 -39.07
C ARG A 125 14.12 -10.90 -38.73
N ASP A 126 13.26 -11.11 -39.72
CA ASP A 126 11.93 -11.70 -39.61
C ASP A 126 11.99 -13.04 -40.35
N LEU A 127 11.73 -14.13 -39.62
CA LEU A 127 11.86 -15.48 -40.16
C LEU A 127 10.98 -15.67 -41.41
N ASP A 128 9.73 -15.23 -41.38
CA ASP A 128 8.81 -15.47 -42.50
C ASP A 128 9.20 -14.67 -43.75
N ARG A 129 9.78 -13.48 -43.58
CA ARG A 129 10.36 -12.71 -44.69
C ARG A 129 11.60 -13.41 -45.28
N VAL A 130 12.48 -13.95 -44.43
CA VAL A 130 13.64 -14.73 -44.86
C VAL A 130 13.19 -15.94 -45.67
N LEU A 131 12.24 -16.72 -45.16
CA LEU A 131 11.72 -17.92 -45.81
C LEU A 131 11.11 -17.61 -47.18
N ARG A 132 10.26 -16.57 -47.29
CA ARG A 132 9.70 -16.12 -48.58
C ARG A 132 10.78 -15.71 -49.58
N ALA A 133 11.75 -14.92 -49.14
CA ALA A 133 12.84 -14.48 -49.99
C ALA A 133 13.67 -15.66 -50.54
N ILE A 134 13.91 -16.70 -49.73
CA ILE A 134 14.63 -17.91 -50.16
C ILE A 134 13.90 -18.62 -51.30
N VAL A 135 12.60 -18.87 -51.16
CA VAL A 135 11.84 -19.62 -52.18
C VAL A 135 11.63 -18.81 -53.46
N ASP A 136 11.40 -17.49 -53.35
CA ASP A 136 11.31 -16.62 -54.53
C ASP A 136 12.62 -16.60 -55.31
N ARG A 137 13.76 -16.57 -54.60
CA ARG A 137 15.08 -16.61 -55.23
C ARG A 137 15.35 -17.97 -55.87
N ALA A 138 15.05 -19.06 -55.19
CA ALA A 138 15.21 -20.41 -55.72
C ALA A 138 14.46 -20.58 -57.05
N ARG A 139 13.19 -20.11 -57.09
CA ARG A 139 12.36 -20.15 -58.29
C ARG A 139 12.96 -19.35 -59.44
N ASN A 140 13.38 -18.11 -59.17
CA ASN A 140 13.92 -17.21 -60.21
C ASN A 140 15.29 -17.66 -60.71
N LEU A 141 16.16 -18.15 -59.81
CA LEU A 141 17.52 -18.57 -60.11
C LEU A 141 17.57 -19.82 -61.00
N LEU A 142 16.65 -20.77 -60.80
CA LEU A 142 16.57 -22.00 -61.59
C LEU A 142 15.56 -21.92 -62.76
N GLY A 143 14.77 -20.84 -62.82
CA GLY A 143 13.70 -20.67 -63.82
C GLY A 143 12.67 -21.80 -63.74
N THR A 144 12.19 -22.11 -62.54
CA THR A 144 11.19 -23.17 -62.30
C THR A 144 9.78 -22.61 -62.15
N ASP A 145 8.77 -23.46 -62.31
CA ASP A 145 7.37 -23.04 -62.19
C ASP A 145 7.04 -22.73 -60.72
N THR A 146 7.55 -23.56 -59.81
CA THR A 146 7.32 -23.49 -58.38
C THR A 146 8.64 -23.68 -57.62
N ALA A 147 8.77 -23.05 -56.46
CA ALA A 147 9.75 -23.39 -55.44
C ALA A 147 9.07 -23.39 -54.07
N TYR A 148 9.56 -24.21 -53.15
CA TYR A 148 8.95 -24.35 -51.83
C TYR A 148 9.97 -24.83 -50.82
N LEU A 149 9.66 -24.65 -49.54
CA LEU A 149 10.56 -24.99 -48.45
C LEU A 149 9.77 -25.63 -47.31
N THR A 150 10.28 -26.75 -46.83
CA THR A 150 9.81 -27.40 -45.61
C THR A 150 10.83 -27.22 -44.50
N LEU A 151 10.35 -27.00 -43.26
CA LEU A 151 11.21 -27.02 -42.07
C LEU A 151 10.80 -28.17 -41.19
N ARG A 152 11.76 -28.69 -40.43
CA ARG A 152 11.49 -29.71 -39.42
C ARG A 152 10.60 -29.13 -38.33
N ASP A 153 9.56 -29.87 -37.97
CA ASP A 153 8.71 -29.52 -36.83
C ASP A 153 9.51 -29.77 -35.54
N THR A 154 9.71 -28.72 -34.74
CA THR A 154 10.45 -28.80 -33.47
C THR A 154 9.59 -29.32 -32.31
N VAL A 155 8.27 -29.41 -32.50
CA VAL A 155 7.32 -29.84 -31.46
C VAL A 155 7.12 -31.36 -31.48
N LEU A 156 7.35 -32.02 -32.62
CA LEU A 156 7.17 -33.47 -32.80
C LEU A 156 8.53 -34.16 -32.95
N GLU A 157 8.80 -35.13 -32.08
CA GLU A 157 10.08 -35.87 -32.06
C GLU A 157 10.33 -36.74 -33.32
N ASN A 158 9.29 -36.94 -34.13
CA ASN A 158 9.22 -37.84 -35.28
C ASN A 158 10.19 -37.45 -36.42
N GLY A 159 10.62 -36.19 -36.46
CA GLY A 159 11.46 -35.67 -37.54
C GLY A 159 10.70 -35.27 -38.81
N ASP A 160 9.39 -35.12 -38.72
CA ASP A 160 8.54 -34.66 -39.82
C ASP A 160 8.95 -33.25 -40.26
N THR A 161 8.83 -33.00 -41.57
CA THR A 161 8.96 -31.65 -42.12
C THR A 161 7.59 -31.11 -42.52
N VAL A 162 7.35 -29.85 -42.22
CA VAL A 162 6.11 -29.14 -42.52
C VAL A 162 6.37 -28.09 -43.59
N MET A 163 5.43 -27.97 -44.53
CA MET A 163 5.48 -26.90 -45.51
C MET A 163 5.41 -25.54 -44.80
N ARG A 164 6.41 -24.69 -45.02
CA ARG A 164 6.47 -23.36 -44.40
C ARG A 164 6.14 -22.24 -45.37
N VAL A 165 6.62 -22.36 -46.60
CA VAL A 165 6.45 -21.31 -47.60
C VAL A 165 6.58 -21.89 -49.00
N THR A 166 5.84 -21.30 -49.93
CA THR A 166 5.85 -21.65 -51.35
C THR A 166 5.93 -20.38 -52.20
N SER A 167 6.44 -20.51 -53.42
CA SER A 167 6.44 -19.49 -54.47
C SER A 167 5.99 -20.13 -55.77
N GLY A 168 4.96 -19.57 -56.42
CA GLY A 168 4.39 -20.10 -57.66
C GLY A 168 3.34 -21.21 -57.50
N SER A 169 3.09 -21.65 -56.26
CA SER A 169 2.06 -22.65 -55.93
C SER A 169 0.66 -22.02 -55.86
N VAL A 170 -0.35 -22.78 -56.29
CA VAL A 170 -1.77 -22.39 -56.26
C VAL A 170 -2.66 -23.37 -55.50
N SER A 171 -2.18 -24.59 -55.20
CA SER A 171 -2.92 -25.61 -54.44
C SER A 171 -2.80 -25.38 -52.92
N ALA A 172 -3.95 -25.14 -52.27
CA ALA A 172 -4.02 -25.07 -50.81
C ALA A 172 -3.67 -26.43 -50.15
N ARG A 173 -4.05 -27.54 -50.80
CA ARG A 173 -3.74 -28.90 -50.34
C ARG A 173 -2.23 -29.12 -50.30
N PHE A 174 -1.52 -28.69 -51.35
CA PHE A 174 -0.07 -28.79 -51.43
C PHE A 174 0.63 -27.92 -50.37
N GLN A 175 0.13 -26.71 -50.15
CA GLN A 175 0.70 -25.77 -49.17
C GLN A 175 0.60 -26.23 -47.71
N GLN A 176 -0.25 -27.22 -47.42
CA GLN A 176 -0.47 -27.76 -46.06
C GLN A 176 0.14 -29.16 -45.88
N LEU A 177 0.92 -29.64 -46.86
CA LEU A 177 1.52 -30.97 -46.77
C LEU A 177 2.53 -31.08 -45.61
N ARG A 178 2.55 -32.27 -45.03
CA ARG A 178 3.54 -32.72 -44.05
C ARG A 178 4.21 -33.95 -44.64
N LEU A 179 5.54 -34.04 -44.47
CA LEU A 179 6.33 -35.14 -44.99
C LEU A 179 7.05 -35.84 -43.84
N GLY A 180 6.76 -37.13 -43.66
CA GLY A 180 7.51 -37.98 -42.74
C GLY A 180 8.89 -38.36 -43.28
N PRO A 181 9.77 -38.94 -42.44
CA PRO A 181 11.09 -39.41 -42.87
C PRO A 181 10.99 -40.45 -44.00
N GLY A 182 11.68 -40.22 -45.12
CA GLY A 182 11.66 -41.12 -46.29
C GLY A 182 10.41 -41.04 -47.18
N GLU A 183 9.37 -40.29 -46.78
CA GLU A 183 8.14 -40.12 -47.56
C GLU A 183 8.27 -39.03 -48.63
N GLY A 184 7.99 -39.40 -49.88
CA GLY A 184 8.22 -38.55 -51.04
C GLY A 184 9.70 -38.18 -51.24
N LEU A 185 9.96 -37.37 -52.26
CA LEU A 185 11.31 -36.86 -52.53
C LEU A 185 11.87 -36.05 -51.33
N GLY A 186 11.00 -35.27 -50.68
CA GLY A 186 11.38 -34.41 -49.57
C GLY A 186 11.79 -35.17 -48.31
N GLY A 187 11.02 -36.19 -47.93
CA GLY A 187 11.38 -37.06 -46.81
C GLY A 187 12.68 -37.82 -47.06
N LEU A 188 12.95 -38.23 -48.30
CA LEU A 188 14.21 -38.87 -48.69
C LEU A 188 15.41 -37.91 -48.55
N VAL A 189 15.30 -36.68 -49.04
CA VAL A 189 16.33 -35.65 -48.88
C VAL A 189 16.59 -35.35 -47.40
N ALA A 190 15.52 -35.23 -46.60
CA ALA A 190 15.62 -35.00 -45.17
C ALA A 190 16.32 -36.16 -44.43
N GLN A 191 16.02 -37.40 -44.81
CA GLN A 191 16.58 -38.61 -44.19
C GLN A 191 18.06 -38.82 -44.54
N THR A 192 18.43 -38.59 -45.80
CA THR A 192 19.77 -38.90 -46.32
C THR A 192 20.75 -37.73 -46.22
N ALA A 193 20.25 -36.51 -46.03
CA ALA A 193 21.02 -35.27 -46.10
C ALA A 193 21.77 -35.09 -47.44
N LEU A 194 21.24 -35.65 -48.53
CA LEU A 194 21.78 -35.54 -49.89
C LEU A 194 20.77 -34.91 -50.84
N PRO A 195 21.22 -34.21 -51.90
CA PRO A 195 20.33 -33.69 -52.92
C PRO A 195 19.75 -34.82 -53.79
N TYR A 196 18.46 -34.75 -54.10
CA TYR A 196 17.79 -35.68 -55.00
C TYR A 196 17.00 -34.94 -56.08
N VAL A 197 17.01 -35.51 -57.28
CA VAL A 197 16.32 -34.98 -58.46
C VAL A 197 15.48 -36.07 -59.09
N THR A 198 14.26 -35.74 -59.51
CA THR A 198 13.41 -36.58 -60.35
C THR A 198 12.93 -35.81 -61.57
N ALA A 199 13.01 -36.43 -62.75
CA ALA A 199 12.45 -35.86 -63.99
C ALA A 199 10.93 -36.06 -64.06
N ASN A 200 10.42 -37.11 -63.41
CA ASN A 200 9.00 -37.42 -63.30
C ASN A 200 8.73 -38.10 -61.96
N TYR A 201 8.08 -37.37 -61.05
CA TYR A 201 7.82 -37.78 -59.68
C TYR A 201 7.03 -39.08 -59.60
N PHE A 202 5.97 -39.26 -60.41
CA PHE A 202 5.05 -40.39 -60.28
C PHE A 202 5.61 -41.73 -60.79
N THR A 203 6.70 -41.71 -61.56
CA THR A 203 7.32 -42.93 -62.11
C THR A 203 8.61 -43.31 -61.38
N ASP A 204 9.05 -42.52 -60.40
CA ASP A 204 10.33 -42.68 -59.72
C ASP A 204 10.21 -43.54 -58.47
N THR A 205 10.76 -44.75 -58.52
CA THR A 205 10.62 -45.74 -57.44
C THR A 205 11.65 -45.58 -56.32
N ARG A 206 12.49 -44.53 -56.32
CA ARG A 206 13.57 -44.34 -55.35
C ARG A 206 13.14 -43.83 -53.98
N PHE A 207 11.91 -43.33 -53.84
CA PHE A 207 11.35 -42.82 -52.59
C PHE A 207 9.95 -43.42 -52.33
N GLN A 208 9.49 -43.33 -51.09
CA GLN A 208 8.19 -43.89 -50.71
C GLN A 208 7.05 -42.94 -51.13
N HIS A 209 6.23 -43.40 -52.07
CA HIS A 209 4.99 -42.75 -52.44
C HIS A 209 3.90 -42.94 -51.36
N THR A 210 3.18 -41.87 -51.02
CA THR A 210 2.07 -41.90 -50.07
C THR A 210 0.85 -41.21 -50.65
N ALA A 211 -0.35 -41.74 -50.37
CA ALA A 211 -1.59 -41.23 -50.93
C ALA A 211 -1.82 -39.73 -50.64
N THR A 212 -1.40 -39.25 -49.47
CA THR A 212 -1.55 -37.85 -49.07
C THR A 212 -0.63 -36.93 -49.87
N ILE A 213 0.66 -37.27 -49.96
CA ILE A 213 1.67 -36.46 -50.65
C ILE A 213 1.43 -36.51 -52.16
N ASP A 214 1.22 -37.69 -52.73
CA ASP A 214 1.01 -37.86 -54.17
C ASP A 214 -0.21 -37.09 -54.66
N ALA A 215 -1.31 -37.10 -53.91
CA ALA A 215 -2.50 -36.32 -54.25
C ALA A 215 -2.23 -34.80 -54.18
N GLY A 216 -1.41 -34.32 -53.25
CA GLY A 216 -1.03 -32.91 -53.19
C GLY A 216 -0.08 -32.50 -54.32
N VAL A 217 0.89 -33.35 -54.67
CA VAL A 217 1.80 -33.15 -55.81
C VAL A 217 1.02 -33.15 -57.13
N LEU A 218 0.04 -34.04 -57.26
CA LEU A 218 -0.84 -34.12 -58.43
C LEU A 218 -1.74 -32.88 -58.56
N ASP A 219 -2.33 -32.43 -57.46
CA ASP A 219 -3.21 -31.26 -57.41
C ASP A 219 -2.48 -29.95 -57.79
N GLU A 220 -1.20 -29.81 -57.41
CA GLU A 220 -0.35 -28.69 -57.85
C GLU A 220 0.18 -28.88 -59.30
N GLY A 221 0.10 -30.10 -59.84
CA GLY A 221 0.54 -30.46 -61.18
C GLY A 221 2.06 -30.58 -61.33
N LEU A 222 2.79 -30.89 -60.26
CA LEU A 222 4.25 -31.00 -60.30
C LEU A 222 4.67 -32.33 -60.93
N VAL A 223 5.66 -32.28 -61.82
CA VAL A 223 6.19 -33.45 -62.53
C VAL A 223 7.67 -33.64 -62.24
N ALA A 224 8.51 -32.63 -62.52
CA ALA A 224 9.93 -32.69 -62.21
C ALA A 224 10.21 -31.95 -60.91
N ILE A 225 10.98 -32.56 -60.00
CA ILE A 225 11.27 -31.99 -58.67
C ILE A 225 12.75 -32.18 -58.34
N LEU A 226 13.39 -31.10 -57.91
CA LEU A 226 14.71 -31.09 -57.30
C LEU A 226 14.56 -30.68 -55.82
N GLY A 227 15.10 -31.49 -54.92
CA GLY A 227 15.16 -31.20 -53.49
C GLY A 227 16.60 -31.20 -52.99
N VAL A 228 16.96 -30.20 -52.18
CA VAL A 228 18.27 -30.09 -51.53
C VAL A 228 18.10 -29.85 -50.02
N PRO A 229 18.96 -30.42 -49.17
CA PRO A 229 18.82 -30.30 -47.73
C PRO A 229 19.25 -28.91 -47.26
N LEU A 230 18.49 -28.34 -46.31
CA LEU A 230 18.91 -27.21 -45.50
C LEU A 230 19.65 -27.77 -44.28
N GLN A 231 20.96 -27.55 -44.21
CA GLN A 231 21.81 -28.13 -43.17
C GLN A 231 22.42 -27.05 -42.28
N LEU A 232 22.36 -27.29 -40.98
CA LEU A 232 23.00 -26.47 -39.96
C LEU A 232 23.74 -27.38 -38.98
N ASN A 233 25.04 -27.15 -38.77
CA ASN A 233 25.89 -27.91 -37.84
C ASN A 233 25.79 -29.45 -38.02
N GLY A 234 25.73 -29.91 -39.28
CA GLY A 234 25.62 -31.34 -39.62
C GLY A 234 24.23 -31.95 -39.43
N ARG A 235 23.19 -31.15 -39.13
CA ARG A 235 21.80 -31.59 -39.00
C ARG A 235 20.93 -30.98 -40.10
N VAL A 236 20.01 -31.76 -40.65
CA VAL A 236 19.00 -31.25 -41.59
C VAL A 236 17.89 -30.53 -40.83
N ILE A 237 17.75 -29.23 -41.06
CA ILE A 237 16.72 -28.37 -40.47
C ILE A 237 15.48 -28.22 -41.38
N GLY A 238 15.59 -28.64 -42.65
CA GLY A 238 14.53 -28.56 -43.64
C GLY A 238 15.00 -28.97 -45.03
N VAL A 239 14.13 -28.76 -46.02
CA VAL A 239 14.44 -29.06 -47.43
C VAL A 239 13.97 -27.91 -48.30
N LEU A 240 14.81 -27.49 -49.24
CA LEU A 240 14.49 -26.49 -50.26
C LEU A 240 14.25 -27.19 -51.60
N PHE A 241 13.18 -26.81 -52.28
CA PHE A 241 12.74 -27.45 -53.51
C PHE A 241 12.58 -26.47 -54.66
N ALA A 242 12.83 -26.97 -55.86
CA ALA A 242 12.48 -26.33 -57.12
C ALA A 242 11.78 -27.37 -58.02
N ALA A 243 10.64 -27.00 -58.60
CA ALA A 243 9.78 -27.94 -59.32
C ALA A 243 9.16 -27.34 -60.58
N ASN A 244 8.91 -28.20 -61.56
CA ASN A 244 8.28 -27.87 -62.83
C ASN A 244 7.04 -28.75 -63.07
N ARG A 245 6.04 -28.18 -63.74
CA ARG A 245 4.81 -28.86 -64.14
C ARG A 245 4.94 -29.69 -65.42
N ARG A 246 6.18 -29.85 -65.90
CA ARG A 246 6.53 -30.63 -67.08
C ARG A 246 7.78 -31.46 -66.78
N GLU A 247 7.92 -32.57 -67.48
CA GLU A 247 9.11 -33.40 -67.41
C GLU A 247 10.34 -32.61 -67.89
N ARG A 248 11.35 -32.55 -67.01
CA ARG A 248 12.59 -31.79 -67.22
C ARG A 248 13.71 -32.43 -66.39
N PRO A 249 14.84 -32.81 -66.99
CA PRO A 249 16.02 -33.16 -66.20
C PRO A 249 16.67 -31.90 -65.61
N PHE A 250 17.13 -31.97 -64.37
CA PHE A 250 17.99 -30.93 -63.80
C PHE A 250 19.46 -31.31 -63.96
N SER A 251 20.26 -30.36 -64.41
CA SER A 251 21.70 -30.50 -64.59
C SER A 251 22.45 -30.46 -63.25
N HIS A 252 23.67 -31.01 -63.23
CA HIS A 252 24.55 -30.94 -62.06
C HIS A 252 24.83 -29.50 -61.60
N ALA A 253 24.86 -28.55 -62.55
CA ALA A 253 25.03 -27.13 -62.24
C ALA A 253 23.81 -26.56 -61.49
N GLU A 254 22.59 -26.91 -61.89
CA GLU A 254 21.35 -26.48 -61.20
C GLU A 254 21.25 -27.09 -59.79
N VAL A 255 21.63 -28.36 -59.62
CA VAL A 255 21.69 -29.01 -58.30
C VAL A 255 22.69 -28.31 -57.39
N ALA A 256 23.89 -28.00 -57.89
CA ALA A 256 24.93 -27.29 -57.14
C ALA A 256 24.51 -25.85 -56.79
N LEU A 257 23.81 -25.17 -57.70
CA LEU A 257 23.30 -23.81 -57.51
C LEU A 257 22.24 -23.75 -56.42
N LEU A 258 21.25 -24.66 -56.44
CA LEU A 258 20.24 -24.74 -55.39
C LEU A 258 20.85 -25.17 -54.05
N GLY A 259 21.81 -26.09 -54.06
CA GLY A 259 22.54 -26.51 -52.85
C GLY A 259 23.35 -25.36 -52.21
N SER A 260 23.95 -24.49 -53.03
CA SER A 260 24.66 -23.30 -52.55
C SER A 260 23.68 -22.30 -51.91
N LEU A 261 22.53 -22.07 -52.56
CA LEU A 261 21.46 -21.25 -51.97
C LEU A 261 20.94 -21.85 -50.66
N ALA A 262 20.74 -23.16 -50.59
CA ALA A 262 20.31 -23.86 -49.39
C ALA A 262 21.31 -23.72 -48.23
N THR A 263 22.62 -23.72 -48.53
CA THR A 263 23.67 -23.48 -47.53
C THR A 263 23.53 -22.08 -46.92
N HIS A 264 23.39 -21.04 -47.74
CA HIS A 264 23.18 -19.67 -47.26
C HIS A 264 21.83 -19.50 -46.54
N ALA A 265 20.78 -20.11 -47.07
CA ALA A 265 19.44 -20.11 -46.48
C ALA A 265 19.45 -20.70 -45.06
N SER A 266 20.19 -21.79 -44.85
CA SER A 266 20.27 -22.45 -43.53
C SER A 266 20.87 -21.52 -42.47
N ILE A 267 21.91 -20.76 -42.82
CA ILE A 267 22.54 -19.77 -41.94
C ILE A 267 21.60 -18.60 -41.64
N ALA A 268 20.89 -18.10 -42.67
CA ALA A 268 19.95 -17.00 -42.51
C ALA A 268 18.74 -17.37 -41.63
N ILE A 269 18.21 -18.59 -41.80
CA ILE A 269 17.11 -19.12 -40.97
C ILE A 269 17.54 -19.23 -39.51
N ASP A 270 18.74 -19.77 -39.24
CA ASP A 270 19.29 -19.87 -37.89
C ASP A 270 19.47 -18.49 -37.24
N SER A 271 20.03 -17.54 -37.99
CA SER A 271 20.24 -16.17 -37.52
C SER A 271 18.92 -15.48 -37.17
N ALA A 272 17.89 -15.64 -38.00
CA ALA A 272 16.56 -15.08 -37.74
C ALA A 272 15.93 -15.69 -36.48
N ASN A 273 15.97 -17.01 -36.33
CA ASN A 273 15.47 -17.71 -35.15
C ASN A 273 16.18 -17.25 -33.86
N LEU A 274 17.51 -17.11 -33.89
CA LEU A 274 18.30 -16.66 -32.75
C LEU A 274 17.95 -15.22 -32.34
N ILE A 275 17.78 -14.33 -33.31
CA ILE A 275 17.41 -12.92 -33.06
C ILE A 275 16.00 -12.83 -32.47
N GLU A 276 15.04 -13.58 -32.99
CA GLU A 276 13.67 -13.61 -32.43
C GLU A 276 13.65 -14.18 -31.01
N GLY A 277 14.33 -15.31 -30.77
CA GLY A 277 14.42 -15.93 -29.45
C GLY A 277 15.07 -15.03 -28.40
N THR A 278 16.17 -14.35 -28.75
CA THR A 278 16.84 -13.42 -27.84
C THR A 278 15.99 -12.19 -27.50
N ARG A 279 15.19 -11.68 -28.45
CA ARG A 279 14.25 -10.58 -28.16
C ARG A 279 13.13 -11.00 -27.23
N ALA A 280 12.50 -12.14 -27.48
CA ALA A 280 11.45 -12.65 -26.62
C ALA A 280 11.95 -12.85 -25.17
N ALA A 281 13.16 -13.41 -25.01
CA ALA A 281 13.79 -13.55 -23.70
C ALA A 281 14.09 -12.20 -23.01
N LEU A 282 14.53 -11.19 -23.76
CA LEU A 282 14.76 -9.84 -23.21
C LEU A 282 13.45 -9.15 -22.78
N GLU A 283 12.38 -9.30 -23.55
CA GLU A 283 11.06 -8.76 -23.21
C GLU A 283 10.50 -9.41 -21.93
N GLU A 284 10.63 -10.74 -21.82
CA GLU A 284 10.24 -11.47 -20.61
C GLU A 284 11.07 -11.04 -19.40
N LEU A 285 12.40 -10.95 -19.54
CA LEU A 285 13.30 -10.52 -18.46
C LEU A 285 12.99 -9.09 -18.00
N ASN A 286 12.73 -8.17 -18.93
CA ASN A 286 12.35 -6.80 -18.59
C ASN A 286 11.01 -6.75 -17.85
N ALA A 287 10.03 -7.56 -18.26
CA ALA A 287 8.74 -7.64 -17.57
C ALA A 287 8.90 -8.17 -16.14
N VAL A 288 9.78 -9.17 -15.93
CA VAL A 288 10.08 -9.71 -14.60
C VAL A 288 10.83 -8.69 -13.73
N ASN A 289 11.85 -8.03 -14.27
CA ASN A 289 12.62 -7.00 -13.56
C ASN A 289 11.75 -5.81 -13.16
N GLN A 290 10.80 -5.41 -14.01
CA GLN A 290 9.87 -4.33 -13.67
C GLN A 290 9.02 -4.70 -12.46
N ARG A 291 8.41 -5.90 -12.46
CA ARG A 291 7.63 -6.39 -11.30
C ARG A 291 8.47 -6.48 -10.02
N LEU A 292 9.73 -6.89 -10.14
CA LEU A 292 10.65 -6.96 -9.01
C LEU A 292 10.98 -5.57 -8.46
N THR A 293 11.22 -4.59 -9.33
CA THR A 293 11.51 -3.20 -8.96
C THR A 293 10.30 -2.57 -8.25
N ASP A 294 9.10 -2.76 -8.80
CA ASP A 294 7.86 -2.26 -8.20
C ASP A 294 7.63 -2.87 -6.81
N HIS A 295 7.89 -4.18 -6.66
CA HIS A 295 7.80 -4.88 -5.38
C HIS A 295 8.84 -4.38 -4.36
N SER A 296 10.10 -4.24 -4.77
CA SER A 296 11.19 -3.75 -3.90
C SER A 296 10.88 -2.33 -3.41
N GLY A 297 10.45 -1.43 -4.31
CA GLY A 297 10.09 -0.07 -3.94
C GLY A 297 8.93 -0.01 -2.93
N ALA A 298 7.94 -0.88 -3.06
CA ALA A 298 6.86 -0.97 -2.07
C ALA A 298 7.32 -1.47 -0.70
N VAL A 299 8.28 -2.41 -0.65
CA VAL A 299 8.86 -2.92 0.61
C VAL A 299 9.74 -1.86 1.27
N GLU A 300 10.58 -1.16 0.52
CA GLU A 300 11.45 -0.09 1.02
C GLU A 300 10.63 1.06 1.62
N ARG A 301 9.58 1.55 0.93
CA ARG A 301 8.68 2.57 1.48
C ARG A 301 8.06 2.17 2.82
N ALA A 302 7.62 0.91 2.94
CA ALA A 302 7.03 0.40 4.18
C ALA A 302 8.06 0.25 5.32
N ALA A 303 9.32 -0.05 4.99
CA ALA A 303 10.42 -0.10 5.95
C ALA A 303 10.81 1.31 6.43
N GLU A 304 11.00 2.26 5.51
CA GLU A 304 11.31 3.65 5.86
C GLU A 304 10.23 4.30 6.73
N ALA A 305 8.96 4.07 6.40
CA ALA A 305 7.85 4.53 7.23
C ALA A 305 7.89 3.92 8.63
N HIS A 306 8.22 2.64 8.76
CA HIS A 306 8.36 1.97 10.06
C HIS A 306 9.54 2.51 10.87
N ASP A 307 10.70 2.71 10.25
CA ASP A 307 11.88 3.26 10.93
C ASP A 307 11.59 4.68 11.42
N ARG A 308 10.91 5.50 10.61
CA ARG A 308 10.51 6.86 11.00
C ARG A 308 9.52 6.85 12.17
N LEU A 309 8.53 5.97 12.15
CA LEU A 309 7.57 5.83 13.25
C LEU A 309 8.24 5.33 14.54
N THR A 310 9.20 4.41 14.42
CA THR A 310 9.95 3.87 15.56
C THR A 310 10.88 4.93 16.18
N ASP A 311 11.55 5.73 15.34
CA ASP A 311 12.40 6.83 15.79
C ASP A 311 11.60 7.91 16.56
N LEU A 312 10.36 8.19 16.15
CA LEU A 312 9.46 9.05 16.93
C LEU A 312 9.22 8.51 18.34
N VAL A 313 8.93 7.21 18.48
CA VAL A 313 8.75 6.57 19.79
C VAL A 313 10.02 6.68 20.63
N LEU A 314 11.19 6.40 20.04
CA LEU A 314 12.48 6.41 20.74
C LEU A 314 12.87 7.81 21.24
N ARG A 315 12.45 8.87 20.54
CA ARG A 315 12.67 10.27 20.96
C ARG A 315 11.65 10.76 21.99
N GLY A 316 10.66 9.94 22.35
CA GLY A 316 9.57 10.32 23.24
C GLY A 316 8.49 11.16 22.56
N GLY A 317 8.33 11.02 21.24
CA GLY A 317 7.31 11.70 20.46
C GLY A 317 5.89 11.29 20.86
N GLY A 318 4.96 12.24 20.75
CA GLY A 318 3.55 12.06 21.07
C GLY A 318 2.74 11.40 19.95
N VAL A 319 1.46 11.12 20.23
CA VAL A 319 0.50 10.58 19.25
C VAL A 319 0.32 11.58 18.09
N GLU A 320 0.37 12.87 18.38
CA GLU A 320 0.22 13.97 17.43
C GLU A 320 1.37 13.99 16.40
N GLU A 321 2.59 13.64 16.82
CA GLU A 321 3.74 13.56 15.90
C GLU A 321 3.62 12.36 14.96
N VAL A 322 3.12 11.24 15.47
CA VAL A 322 2.82 10.05 14.65
C VAL A 322 1.70 10.36 13.65
N GLU A 323 0.64 11.04 14.07
CA GLU A 323 -0.46 11.49 13.20
C GLU A 323 0.06 12.36 12.04
N ALA A 324 0.92 13.33 12.35
CA ALA A 324 1.54 14.18 11.35
C ALA A 324 2.46 13.38 10.39
N ALA A 325 3.22 12.41 10.91
CA ALA A 325 4.09 11.56 10.09
C ALA A 325 3.29 10.65 9.14
N VAL A 326 2.21 10.04 9.62
CA VAL A 326 1.31 9.22 8.80
C VAL A 326 0.68 10.08 7.71
N SER A 327 0.18 11.27 8.05
CA SER A 327 -0.39 12.21 7.08
C SER A 327 0.62 12.60 6.00
N ALA A 328 1.88 12.86 6.39
CA ALA A 328 2.94 13.22 5.47
C ALA A 328 3.38 12.07 4.54
N VAL A 329 3.36 10.83 5.02
CA VAL A 329 3.76 9.64 4.24
C VAL A 329 2.65 9.17 3.31
N LEU A 330 1.39 9.18 3.79
CA LEU A 330 0.24 8.63 3.05
C LEU A 330 -0.55 9.69 2.29
N GLY A 331 -0.27 10.99 2.48
CA GLY A 331 -0.87 12.09 1.72
C GLY A 331 -2.32 12.44 2.08
N GLY A 332 -2.86 11.88 3.16
CA GLY A 332 -4.21 12.15 3.67
C GLY A 332 -4.19 12.80 5.04
N ALA A 333 -5.36 13.20 5.55
CA ALA A 333 -5.49 13.70 6.92
C ALA A 333 -5.67 12.51 7.87
N ALA A 334 -4.62 12.17 8.63
CA ALA A 334 -4.71 11.17 9.68
C ALA A 334 -5.29 11.82 10.95
N THR A 335 -6.15 11.11 11.67
CA THR A 335 -6.67 11.50 12.97
C THR A 335 -6.67 10.30 13.92
N VAL A 336 -6.19 10.50 15.14
CA VAL A 336 -6.17 9.44 16.16
C VAL A 336 -7.30 9.65 17.18
N HIS A 337 -8.13 8.62 17.34
CA HIS A 337 -9.20 8.56 18.33
C HIS A 337 -8.78 7.72 19.53
N ASP A 338 -8.49 8.37 20.67
CA ASP A 338 -8.22 7.71 21.95
C ASP A 338 -9.53 7.41 22.70
N ALA A 339 -9.80 6.12 22.96
CA ALA A 339 -11.00 5.66 23.65
C ALA A 339 -11.07 6.11 25.12
N SER A 340 -9.94 6.44 25.75
CA SER A 340 -9.88 6.93 27.13
C SER A 340 -10.30 8.39 27.26
N VAL A 341 -10.09 9.19 26.22
CA VAL A 341 -10.40 10.63 26.20
C VAL A 341 -11.79 10.89 25.64
N HIS A 342 -12.17 10.21 24.55
CA HIS A 342 -13.39 10.53 23.80
C HIS A 342 -14.58 9.60 24.08
N GLY A 343 -14.40 8.55 24.90
CA GLY A 343 -15.48 7.73 25.44
C GLY A 343 -16.26 6.85 24.45
N ALA A 344 -16.08 7.00 23.14
CA ALA A 344 -16.69 6.17 22.10
C ALA A 344 -15.89 6.18 20.77
N LEU A 345 -16.17 5.18 19.94
CA LEU A 345 -15.77 5.13 18.51
C LEU A 345 -16.21 6.42 17.77
N PRO A 346 -15.60 6.76 16.62
CA PRO A 346 -15.96 7.93 15.83
C PRO A 346 -17.47 8.04 15.61
N ALA A 347 -18.02 9.26 15.65
CA ALA A 347 -19.46 9.50 15.59
C ALA A 347 -20.09 9.09 14.23
N ASP A 348 -19.27 9.02 13.17
CA ASP A 348 -19.69 8.57 11.86
C ASP A 348 -19.92 7.04 11.84
N PRO A 349 -21.12 6.55 11.49
CA PRO A 349 -21.44 5.12 11.41
C PRO A 349 -20.53 4.33 10.46
N ALA A 350 -20.11 4.93 9.33
CA ALA A 350 -19.27 4.27 8.34
C ALA A 350 -17.85 4.06 8.88
N VAL A 351 -17.31 5.07 9.56
CA VAL A 351 -16.00 4.98 10.23
C VAL A 351 -16.08 3.97 11.38
N ALA A 352 -17.13 3.99 12.18
CA ALA A 352 -17.30 3.04 13.28
C ALA A 352 -17.38 1.59 12.80
N GLU A 353 -18.02 1.32 11.65
CA GLU A 353 -18.06 -0.01 11.05
C GLU A 353 -16.69 -0.45 10.52
N ALA A 354 -15.97 0.44 9.84
CA ALA A 354 -14.61 0.18 9.37
C ALA A 354 -13.67 -0.16 10.54
N VAL A 355 -13.76 0.58 11.65
CA VAL A 355 -12.97 0.29 12.85
C VAL A 355 -13.33 -1.09 13.42
N ARG A 356 -14.62 -1.47 13.50
CA ARG A 356 -15.02 -2.81 13.95
C ARG A 356 -14.49 -3.92 13.03
N ALA A 357 -14.56 -3.72 11.71
CA ALA A 357 -14.00 -4.66 10.74
C ALA A 357 -12.46 -4.78 10.90
N SER A 358 -11.79 -3.66 11.16
CA SER A 358 -10.35 -3.63 11.45
C SER A 358 -10.01 -4.34 12.75
N GLN A 359 -10.79 -4.16 13.82
CA GLN A 359 -10.61 -4.86 15.10
C GLN A 359 -10.71 -6.39 14.93
N ALA A 360 -11.66 -6.86 14.13
CA ALA A 360 -11.89 -8.28 13.91
C ALA A 360 -10.81 -8.92 13.01
N SER A 361 -10.34 -8.18 11.99
CA SER A 361 -9.41 -8.71 10.99
C SER A 361 -7.93 -8.44 11.32
N GLY A 362 -7.64 -7.44 12.15
CA GLY A 362 -6.28 -6.91 12.34
C GLY A 362 -5.73 -6.16 11.13
N ARG A 363 -6.59 -5.76 10.18
CA ARG A 363 -6.21 -5.11 8.92
C ARG A 363 -6.85 -3.74 8.77
N ALA A 364 -6.29 -2.87 7.95
CA ALA A 364 -6.95 -1.61 7.60
C ALA A 364 -8.28 -1.89 6.85
N ALA A 365 -9.30 -1.07 7.10
CA ALA A 365 -10.62 -1.20 6.50
C ALA A 365 -11.10 0.13 5.89
N PRO A 366 -11.82 0.10 4.75
CA PRO A 366 -12.27 1.32 4.09
C PRO A 366 -13.45 1.97 4.85
N THR A 367 -13.42 3.29 4.98
CA THR A 367 -14.50 4.11 5.57
C THR A 367 -15.45 4.71 4.54
N GLY A 368 -15.13 4.58 3.24
CA GLY A 368 -15.85 5.18 2.11
C GLY A 368 -15.20 6.46 1.58
N THR A 369 -14.68 7.31 2.48
CA THR A 369 -13.90 8.52 2.15
C THR A 369 -12.41 8.38 2.45
N GLY A 370 -11.99 7.20 2.91
CA GLY A 370 -10.62 6.88 3.27
C GLY A 370 -10.53 5.50 3.94
N TRP A 371 -9.64 5.38 4.93
CA TRP A 371 -9.28 4.12 5.57
C TRP A 371 -9.17 4.26 7.08
N ALA A 372 -9.50 3.22 7.84
CA ALA A 372 -9.34 3.18 9.29
C ALA A 372 -8.58 1.93 9.71
N ALA A 373 -7.73 2.07 10.74
CA ALA A 373 -7.08 0.96 11.40
C ALA A 373 -7.32 1.02 12.92
N ALA A 374 -7.68 -0.13 13.49
CA ALA A 374 -7.92 -0.25 14.92
C ALA A 374 -6.61 -0.21 15.71
N VAL A 375 -6.61 0.59 16.79
CA VAL A 375 -5.47 0.69 17.71
C VAL A 375 -5.72 -0.29 18.86
N MET A 376 -4.98 -1.40 18.88
CA MET A 376 -5.21 -2.53 19.76
C MET A 376 -3.96 -2.86 20.58
N ALA A 377 -4.13 -3.20 21.87
CA ALA A 377 -3.07 -3.76 22.70
C ALA A 377 -3.57 -5.01 23.43
N GLY A 378 -2.95 -6.17 23.22
CA GLY A 378 -3.32 -7.42 23.90
C GLY A 378 -4.78 -7.85 23.69
N GLY A 379 -5.42 -7.43 22.60
CA GLY A 379 -6.85 -7.68 22.32
C GLY A 379 -7.81 -6.63 22.90
N GLU A 380 -7.31 -5.65 23.67
CA GLU A 380 -8.09 -4.51 24.16
C GLU A 380 -8.08 -3.37 23.12
N PRO A 381 -9.25 -2.84 22.72
CA PRO A 381 -9.32 -1.67 21.86
C PRO A 381 -8.97 -0.40 22.63
N LEU A 382 -7.86 0.22 22.26
CA LEU A 382 -7.42 1.49 22.83
C LEU A 382 -7.92 2.70 22.02
N GLY A 383 -8.26 2.49 20.74
CA GLY A 383 -8.66 3.56 19.86
C GLY A 383 -8.74 3.16 18.39
N ALA A 384 -8.64 4.16 17.52
CA ALA A 384 -8.51 3.98 16.08
C ALA A 384 -7.69 5.10 15.46
N VAL A 385 -7.01 4.83 14.35
CA VAL A 385 -6.46 5.84 13.45
C VAL A 385 -7.29 5.85 12.17
N VAL A 386 -7.73 7.03 11.76
CA VAL A 386 -8.56 7.24 10.57
C VAL A 386 -7.78 8.14 9.62
N LEU A 387 -7.67 7.73 8.36
CA LEU A 387 -7.03 8.49 7.29
C LEU A 387 -8.09 8.86 6.26
N GLU A 388 -8.32 10.16 6.06
CA GLU A 388 -9.31 10.67 5.12
C GLU A 388 -8.67 11.22 3.84
N GLY A 389 -9.41 11.12 2.74
CA GLY A 389 -9.08 11.79 1.47
C GLY A 389 -8.09 11.03 0.56
N VAL A 390 -7.75 9.79 0.89
CA VAL A 390 -6.82 8.96 0.12
C VAL A 390 -7.31 7.52 0.06
N ASP A 391 -7.16 6.89 -1.11
CA ASP A 391 -7.30 5.45 -1.27
C ASP A 391 -5.93 4.78 -1.20
N LEU A 392 -5.82 3.68 -0.44
CA LEU A 392 -4.54 3.07 -0.09
C LEU A 392 -4.25 1.81 -0.90
N ASP A 393 -3.06 1.75 -1.49
CA ASP A 393 -2.52 0.51 -2.05
C ASP A 393 -2.20 -0.50 -0.92
N PRO A 394 -1.97 -1.79 -1.23
CA PRO A 394 -1.67 -2.79 -0.20
C PRO A 394 -0.40 -2.52 0.64
N ALA A 395 0.56 -1.73 0.13
CA ALA A 395 1.75 -1.32 0.88
C ALA A 395 1.44 -0.18 1.84
N ASP A 396 0.64 0.78 1.40
CA ASP A 396 0.21 1.92 2.21
C ASP A 396 -0.77 1.51 3.30
N GLN A 397 -1.64 0.52 3.02
CA GLN A 397 -2.46 -0.15 4.04
C GLN A 397 -1.58 -0.71 5.18
N ARG A 398 -0.45 -1.36 4.84
CA ARG A 398 0.50 -1.88 5.84
C ARG A 398 1.17 -0.77 6.65
N ILE A 399 1.42 0.39 6.05
CA ILE A 399 1.96 1.55 6.77
C ILE A 399 0.95 2.05 7.80
N LEU A 400 -0.34 2.17 7.42
CA LEU A 400 -1.41 2.55 8.35
C LEU A 400 -1.58 1.52 9.49
N GLU A 401 -1.54 0.23 9.17
CA GLU A 401 -1.58 -0.87 10.16
C GLU A 401 -0.40 -0.79 11.16
N ARG A 402 0.83 -0.54 10.66
CA ARG A 402 2.02 -0.36 11.52
C ARG A 402 1.93 0.90 12.38
N ALA A 403 1.40 1.99 11.83
CA ALA A 403 1.16 3.20 12.59
C ALA A 403 0.18 2.95 13.74
N ALA A 404 -0.90 2.19 13.50
CA ALA A 404 -1.85 1.81 14.55
C ALA A 404 -1.17 1.01 15.68
N MET A 405 -0.22 0.12 15.37
CA MET A 405 0.57 -0.59 16.39
C MET A 405 1.47 0.36 17.20
N VAL A 406 2.13 1.32 16.53
CA VAL A 406 2.98 2.31 17.20
C VAL A 406 2.15 3.22 18.10
N ILE A 407 0.99 3.68 17.63
CA ILE A 407 0.04 4.46 18.43
C ILE A 407 -0.43 3.64 19.64
N ALA A 408 -0.72 2.34 19.47
CA ALA A 408 -1.12 1.48 20.59
C ALA A 408 -0.04 1.44 21.67
N LEU A 409 1.24 1.32 21.28
CA LEU A 409 2.35 1.36 22.22
C LEU A 409 2.43 2.70 22.97
N LEU A 410 2.29 3.83 22.27
CA LEU A 410 2.29 5.16 22.89
C LEU A 410 1.14 5.33 23.88
N LEU A 411 -0.07 4.86 23.54
CA LEU A 411 -1.22 4.91 24.44
C LEU A 411 -1.02 4.02 25.68
N VAL A 412 -0.44 2.81 25.53
CA VAL A 412 -0.08 1.95 26.67
C VAL A 412 0.97 2.61 27.57
N MET A 413 2.00 3.22 26.99
CA MET A 413 3.03 3.93 27.74
C MET A 413 2.44 5.11 28.52
N ARG A 414 1.58 5.91 27.89
CA ARG A 414 0.90 7.05 28.53
C ARG A 414 -0.01 6.60 29.67
N ARG A 415 -0.79 5.53 29.46
CA ARG A 415 -1.64 4.93 30.49
C ARG A 415 -0.80 4.41 31.65
N SER A 416 0.30 3.71 31.38
CA SER A 416 1.20 3.18 32.41
C SER A 416 1.84 4.29 33.25
N ALA A 417 2.27 5.37 32.59
CA ALA A 417 2.82 6.54 33.27
C ALA A 417 1.78 7.23 34.16
N SER A 418 0.57 7.46 33.64
CA SER A 418 -0.54 8.03 34.42
C SER A 418 -0.95 7.13 35.59
N GLU A 419 -1.02 5.81 35.40
CA GLU A 419 -1.32 4.86 36.47
C GLU A 419 -0.21 4.83 37.55
N ALA A 420 1.06 4.96 37.16
CA ALA A 420 2.17 5.05 38.09
C ALA A 420 2.15 6.36 38.89
N GLU A 421 1.90 7.50 38.25
CA GLU A 421 1.74 8.80 38.91
C GLU A 421 0.54 8.80 39.87
N ASN A 422 -0.57 8.24 39.43
CA ASN A 422 -1.77 8.06 40.25
C ASN A 422 -1.51 7.16 41.46
N ARG A 423 -0.67 6.13 41.32
CA ARG A 423 -0.22 5.30 42.45
C ARG A 423 0.60 6.10 43.44
N VAL A 424 1.51 6.96 42.96
CA VAL A 424 2.31 7.85 43.83
C VAL A 424 1.41 8.85 44.60
N ARG A 425 0.40 9.44 43.94
CA ARG A 425 -0.61 10.29 44.62
C ARG A 425 -1.41 9.51 45.67
N GLY A 426 -1.83 8.29 45.34
CA GLY A 426 -2.53 7.38 46.27
C GLY A 426 -1.68 7.02 47.49
N ASP A 427 -0.42 6.63 47.28
CA ASP A 427 0.52 6.30 48.36
C ASP A 427 0.80 7.51 49.26
N LEU A 428 0.88 8.73 48.68
CA LEU A 428 0.99 9.96 49.44
C LEU A 428 -0.27 10.23 50.26
N LEU A 429 -1.46 10.09 49.67
CA LEU A 429 -2.72 10.22 50.37
C LEU A 429 -2.79 9.25 51.56
N ASP A 430 -2.45 7.98 51.35
CA ASP A 430 -2.44 6.99 52.43
C ASP A 430 -1.44 7.36 53.54
N ALA A 431 -0.25 7.84 53.18
CA ALA A 431 0.74 8.28 54.16
C ALA A 431 0.26 9.50 54.98
N VAL A 432 -0.43 10.46 54.35
CA VAL A 432 -1.05 11.62 55.01
C VAL A 432 -2.20 11.19 55.94
N LEU A 433 -2.99 10.19 55.55
CA LEU A 433 -4.13 9.72 56.33
C LEU A 433 -3.76 8.77 57.49
N ASP A 434 -2.67 8.01 57.37
CA ASP A 434 -2.30 7.00 58.38
C ASP A 434 -1.31 7.48 59.44
N THR A 435 -0.20 8.08 59.01
CA THR A 435 0.89 8.43 59.93
C THR A 435 1.54 9.77 59.58
N PRO A 436 0.77 10.88 59.56
CA PRO A 436 1.28 12.20 59.16
C PRO A 436 2.44 12.71 60.04
N ALA A 437 2.55 12.21 61.28
CA ALA A 437 3.58 12.62 62.24
C ALA A 437 4.96 11.95 62.02
N ARG A 438 5.06 10.91 61.18
CA ARG A 438 6.30 10.12 61.05
C ARG A 438 7.37 10.80 60.20
N ASP A 439 6.95 11.56 59.17
CA ASP A 439 7.83 12.31 58.27
C ASP A 439 7.07 13.49 57.62
N PRO A 440 6.73 14.53 58.41
CA PRO A 440 5.92 15.65 57.92
C PRO A 440 6.62 16.43 56.78
N ASP A 441 7.92 16.66 56.88
CA ASP A 441 8.67 17.41 55.86
C ASP A 441 8.84 16.61 54.56
N GLY A 442 8.97 15.28 54.63
CA GLY A 442 8.99 14.43 53.45
C GLY A 442 7.61 14.27 52.79
N LEU A 443 6.51 14.40 53.55
CA LEU A 443 5.16 14.49 52.98
C LEU A 443 4.93 15.81 52.25
N ARG A 444 5.33 16.95 52.83
CA ARG A 444 5.26 18.27 52.18
C ARG A 444 6.01 18.30 50.85
N ARG A 445 7.29 17.91 50.85
CA ARG A 445 8.10 17.88 49.61
C ARG A 445 7.52 16.98 48.52
N ARG A 446 6.87 15.88 48.90
CA ARG A 446 6.19 14.98 47.95
C ARG A 446 4.91 15.59 47.41
N ALA A 447 4.13 16.27 48.25
CA ALA A 447 2.92 16.98 47.84
C ALA A 447 3.24 18.16 46.90
N GLU A 448 4.26 18.96 47.23
CA GLU A 448 4.72 20.08 46.39
C GLU A 448 5.10 19.62 44.98
N ARG A 449 5.81 18.49 44.86
CA ARG A 449 6.16 17.88 43.56
C ARG A 449 4.95 17.44 42.74
N LEU A 450 3.82 17.20 43.39
CA LEU A 450 2.57 16.79 42.78
C LEU A 450 1.59 17.96 42.62
N GLY A 451 2.00 19.19 42.97
CA GLY A 451 1.19 20.40 42.86
C GLY A 451 0.18 20.61 44.00
N ALA A 452 0.34 19.91 45.13
CA ALA A 452 -0.53 20.05 46.30
C ALA A 452 0.21 20.70 47.48
N ASP A 453 -0.44 21.64 48.17
CA ASP A 453 0.09 22.33 49.35
C ASP A 453 -0.58 21.80 50.61
N LEU A 454 0.07 20.91 51.37
CA LEU A 454 -0.54 20.31 52.56
C LEU A 454 -0.69 21.28 53.76
N ASP A 455 -0.10 22.48 53.72
CA ASP A 455 -0.20 23.46 54.79
C ASP A 455 -1.41 24.41 54.61
N ALA A 456 -2.01 24.45 53.42
CA ALA A 456 -3.28 25.15 53.19
C ALA A 456 -4.48 24.40 53.80
N GLU A 457 -5.61 25.08 53.97
CA GLU A 457 -6.85 24.47 54.46
C GLU A 457 -7.44 23.52 53.42
N HIS A 458 -7.64 22.25 53.80
CA HIS A 458 -8.21 21.21 52.95
C HIS A 458 -9.50 20.65 53.53
N VAL A 459 -10.35 20.15 52.63
CA VAL A 459 -11.53 19.36 52.94
C VAL A 459 -11.29 17.94 52.47
N VAL A 460 -11.50 16.98 53.36
CA VAL A 460 -11.50 15.56 53.03
C VAL A 460 -12.92 15.16 52.64
N VAL A 461 -13.08 14.64 51.43
CA VAL A 461 -14.34 14.15 50.89
C VAL A 461 -14.22 12.65 50.67
N VAL A 462 -15.19 11.89 51.19
CA VAL A 462 -15.29 10.44 50.97
C VAL A 462 -16.58 10.19 50.20
N ALA A 463 -16.44 9.71 48.97
CA ALA A 463 -17.53 9.58 48.01
C ALA A 463 -17.72 8.11 47.57
N GLU A 464 -18.99 7.73 47.40
CA GLU A 464 -19.41 6.46 46.84
C GLU A 464 -20.51 6.68 45.79
N ALA A 465 -20.45 5.90 44.71
CA ALA A 465 -21.45 5.91 43.65
C ALA A 465 -21.76 4.46 43.24
N PRO A 466 -22.69 3.77 43.92
CA PRO A 466 -22.98 2.36 43.66
C PRO A 466 -23.39 2.07 42.21
N GLY A 467 -23.99 3.05 41.52
CA GLY A 467 -24.37 2.95 40.11
C GLY A 467 -23.24 3.20 39.11
N ALA A 468 -22.06 3.67 39.55
CA ALA A 468 -20.93 3.98 38.68
C ALA A 468 -19.95 2.81 38.57
N ARG A 469 -19.25 2.71 37.43
CA ARG A 469 -18.07 1.85 37.34
C ARG A 469 -16.98 2.42 38.26
N PRO A 470 -16.41 1.63 39.20
CA PRO A 470 -15.42 2.14 40.16
C PRO A 470 -14.22 2.85 39.50
N GLY A 471 -13.77 2.35 38.33
CA GLY A 471 -12.68 2.96 37.57
C GLY A 471 -13.00 4.36 37.04
N ARG A 472 -14.24 4.64 36.64
CA ARG A 472 -14.65 5.98 36.15
C ARG A 472 -14.76 6.99 37.27
N LEU A 473 -15.36 6.60 38.41
CA LEU A 473 -15.43 7.47 39.59
C LEU A 473 -14.03 7.85 40.08
N ARG A 474 -13.11 6.87 40.12
CA ARG A 474 -11.72 7.11 40.49
C ARG A 474 -11.01 8.05 39.52
N ALA A 475 -11.16 7.85 38.21
CA ALA A 475 -10.56 8.72 37.20
C ALA A 475 -11.08 10.17 37.30
N ALA A 476 -12.39 10.34 37.49
CA ALA A 476 -12.99 11.67 37.68
C ALA A 476 -12.47 12.35 38.97
N ALA A 477 -12.32 11.60 40.06
CA ALA A 477 -11.79 12.12 41.31
C ALA A 477 -10.31 12.53 41.20
N MET A 478 -9.50 11.74 40.48
CA MET A 478 -8.10 12.07 40.20
C MET A 478 -7.97 13.35 39.38
N HIS A 479 -8.75 13.48 38.31
CA HIS A 479 -8.75 14.68 37.48
C HIS A 479 -9.17 15.93 38.26
N LEU A 480 -10.21 15.81 39.10
CA LEU A 480 -10.66 16.90 39.95
C LEU A 480 -9.59 17.33 40.97
N ALA A 481 -8.92 16.36 41.60
CA ALA A 481 -7.84 16.66 42.53
C ALA A 481 -6.66 17.33 41.83
N GLU A 482 -6.23 16.83 40.67
CA GLU A 482 -5.13 17.39 39.90
C GLU A 482 -5.38 18.84 39.49
N THR A 483 -6.58 19.12 38.95
CA THR A 483 -6.96 20.48 38.52
C THR A 483 -7.18 21.45 39.68
N SER A 484 -7.46 20.93 40.88
CA SER A 484 -7.70 21.74 42.07
C SER A 484 -6.48 21.87 42.97
N GLY A 485 -5.34 21.23 42.67
CA GLY A 485 -4.17 21.20 43.57
C GLY A 485 -4.35 20.34 44.81
N GLY A 486 -5.14 19.27 44.71
CA GLY A 486 -5.46 18.33 45.78
C GLY A 486 -4.90 16.91 45.58
N LEU A 487 -5.30 15.97 46.43
CA LEU A 487 -4.97 14.54 46.34
C LEU A 487 -6.24 13.69 46.19
N ALA A 488 -6.16 12.57 45.47
CA ALA A 488 -7.24 11.61 45.39
C ALA A 488 -6.72 10.17 45.36
N GLY A 489 -7.54 9.25 45.87
CA GLY A 489 -7.22 7.83 45.93
C GLY A 489 -8.41 6.98 46.32
N THR A 490 -8.18 5.70 46.55
CA THR A 490 -9.23 4.75 46.97
C THR A 490 -8.83 4.12 48.28
N ARG A 491 -9.73 4.15 49.26
CA ARG A 491 -9.45 3.65 50.61
C ARG A 491 -10.67 2.92 51.18
N ALA A 492 -10.46 1.67 51.62
CA ALA A 492 -11.51 0.81 52.17
C ALA A 492 -12.78 0.70 51.30
N GLY A 493 -12.62 0.73 49.97
CA GLY A 493 -13.71 0.63 49.00
C GLY A 493 -14.35 1.96 48.58
N ALA A 494 -14.03 3.07 49.25
CA ALA A 494 -14.55 4.40 48.92
C ALA A 494 -13.53 5.26 48.17
N THR A 495 -14.00 6.20 47.35
CA THR A 495 -13.15 7.19 46.68
C THR A 495 -12.92 8.36 47.64
N VAL A 496 -11.66 8.71 47.87
CA VAL A 496 -11.27 9.74 48.83
C VAL A 496 -10.60 10.88 48.08
N LEU A 497 -11.01 12.11 48.36
CA LEU A 497 -10.42 13.33 47.84
C LEU A 497 -10.00 14.23 49.00
N VAL A 498 -8.89 14.91 48.81
CA VAL A 498 -8.36 15.98 49.64
C VAL A 498 -8.30 17.20 48.75
N LEU A 499 -9.19 18.16 48.95
CA LEU A 499 -9.33 19.31 48.08
C LEU A 499 -9.11 20.61 48.87
N PRO A 500 -8.40 21.59 48.32
CA PRO A 500 -8.20 22.86 49.01
C PRO A 500 -9.53 23.61 49.14
N GLY A 501 -9.78 24.15 50.33
CA GLY A 501 -10.98 24.92 50.63
C GLY A 501 -11.21 25.13 52.14
N PRO A 502 -11.66 26.31 52.56
CA PRO A 502 -11.99 26.59 53.96
C PRO A 502 -13.35 26.02 54.38
N GLU A 503 -14.27 25.83 53.42
CA GLU A 503 -15.66 25.46 53.69
C GLU A 503 -15.96 24.00 53.30
N PRO A 504 -16.17 23.08 54.26
CA PRO A 504 -16.38 21.66 54.00
C PRO A 504 -17.61 21.38 53.14
N ALA A 505 -18.75 21.93 53.52
CA ALA A 505 -20.03 21.67 52.85
C ALA A 505 -20.03 22.20 51.40
N ALA A 506 -19.49 23.41 51.17
CA ALA A 506 -19.40 23.98 49.82
C ALA A 506 -18.41 23.23 48.93
N THR A 507 -17.24 22.87 49.46
CA THR A 507 -16.21 22.12 48.72
C THR A 507 -16.69 20.72 48.35
N ALA A 508 -17.34 20.02 49.28
CA ALA A 508 -17.90 18.70 49.03
C ALA A 508 -19.03 18.72 47.99
N ARG A 509 -19.94 19.70 48.05
CA ARG A 509 -21.01 19.86 47.05
C ARG A 509 -20.46 20.11 45.65
N ARG A 510 -19.44 20.97 45.51
CA ARG A 510 -18.76 21.20 44.22
C ARG A 510 -18.10 19.92 43.69
N ALA A 511 -17.39 19.21 44.57
CA ALA A 511 -16.74 17.96 44.19
C ALA A 511 -17.74 16.90 43.73
N VAL A 512 -18.84 16.71 44.48
CA VAL A 512 -19.89 15.75 44.13
C VAL A 512 -20.61 16.13 42.85
N ALA A 513 -20.90 17.42 42.62
CA ALA A 513 -21.49 17.86 41.35
C ALA A 513 -20.58 17.53 40.14
N ALA A 514 -19.27 17.76 40.27
CA ALA A 514 -18.31 17.43 39.22
C ALA A 514 -18.19 15.91 39.01
N LEU A 515 -18.15 15.13 40.09
CA LEU A 515 -18.11 13.66 40.02
C LEU A 515 -19.39 13.10 39.38
N ALA A 516 -20.56 13.53 39.84
CA ALA A 516 -21.85 13.09 39.32
C ALA A 516 -22.01 13.41 37.83
N ALA A 517 -21.57 14.59 37.40
CA ALA A 517 -21.53 14.95 35.98
C ALA A 517 -20.61 14.02 35.16
N ALA A 518 -19.44 13.65 35.69
CA ALA A 518 -18.49 12.79 35.01
C ALA A 518 -18.93 11.31 34.95
N VAL A 519 -19.65 10.81 35.96
CA VAL A 519 -20.10 9.41 36.01
C VAL A 519 -21.55 9.19 35.57
N ASN A 520 -22.31 10.28 35.33
CA ASN A 520 -23.72 10.29 34.93
C ASN A 520 -24.62 9.45 35.87
N THR A 521 -24.37 9.54 37.18
CA THR A 521 -25.16 8.87 38.21
C THR A 521 -25.03 9.65 39.53
N GLU A 522 -25.89 9.34 40.49
CA GLU A 522 -25.88 9.97 41.81
C GLU A 522 -24.63 9.55 42.60
N VAL A 523 -24.02 10.53 43.27
CA VAL A 523 -22.83 10.34 44.09
C VAL A 523 -23.16 10.79 45.51
N THR A 524 -23.06 9.88 46.47
CA THR A 524 -23.23 10.18 47.90
C THR A 524 -21.86 10.49 48.49
N ALA A 525 -21.73 11.56 49.27
CA ALA A 525 -20.45 11.87 49.92
C ALA A 525 -20.58 12.40 51.34
N GLY A 526 -19.64 11.99 52.19
CA GLY A 526 -19.39 12.63 53.48
C GLY A 526 -18.17 13.53 53.39
N ALA A 527 -18.17 14.63 54.14
CA ALA A 527 -17.06 15.57 54.17
C ALA A 527 -16.63 15.93 55.60
N GLY A 528 -15.33 16.14 55.77
CA GLY A 528 -14.71 16.56 57.03
C GLY A 528 -13.63 17.60 56.74
N GLY A 529 -13.58 18.65 57.56
CA GLY A 529 -12.66 19.76 57.36
C GLY A 529 -13.14 21.03 58.07
N PRO A 530 -12.48 22.17 57.82
CA PRO A 530 -11.18 22.25 57.16
C PRO A 530 -10.08 21.58 58.02
N THR A 531 -8.99 21.18 57.38
CA THR A 531 -7.79 20.69 58.08
C THR A 531 -6.95 21.87 58.57
N ALA A 532 -6.47 21.80 59.81
CA ALA A 532 -5.48 22.73 60.36
C ALA A 532 -4.09 22.05 60.37
N GLY A 533 -3.53 21.83 59.17
CA GLY A 533 -2.25 21.16 58.96
C GLY A 533 -2.28 19.63 59.01
N LEU A 534 -1.12 19.02 58.72
CA LEU A 534 -0.95 17.57 58.47
C LEU A 534 -1.54 16.65 59.55
N ALA A 535 -1.48 17.04 60.83
CA ALA A 535 -1.94 16.21 61.94
C ALA A 535 -3.47 15.95 61.93
N THR A 536 -4.24 16.84 61.31
CA THR A 536 -5.72 16.80 61.36
C THR A 536 -6.35 15.96 60.23
N PHE A 537 -5.59 15.61 59.19
CA PHE A 537 -6.10 14.86 58.02
C PHE A 537 -6.73 13.52 58.40
N ALA A 538 -6.08 12.74 59.27
CA ALA A 538 -6.59 11.45 59.72
C ALA A 538 -7.95 11.58 60.44
N ALA A 539 -8.08 12.59 61.31
CA ALA A 539 -9.31 12.87 62.04
C ALA A 539 -10.44 13.32 61.09
N ARG A 540 -10.13 14.23 60.15
CA ARG A 540 -11.08 14.74 59.16
C ARG A 540 -11.52 13.66 58.16
N PHE A 541 -10.64 12.74 57.79
CA PHE A 541 -11.01 11.55 57.01
C PHE A 541 -11.97 10.62 57.76
N ALA A 542 -11.67 10.34 59.03
CA ALA A 542 -12.53 9.49 59.86
C ALA A 542 -13.93 10.11 60.01
N GLU A 543 -14.01 11.43 60.16
CA GLU A 543 -15.24 12.21 60.19
C GLU A 543 -16.03 12.14 58.87
N ALA A 544 -15.38 12.45 57.75
CA ALA A 544 -15.98 12.34 56.42
C ALA A 544 -16.57 10.95 56.15
N ARG A 545 -15.83 9.90 56.52
CA ARG A 545 -16.28 8.50 56.36
C ARG A 545 -17.50 8.18 57.23
N ARG A 546 -17.58 8.72 58.45
CA ARG A 546 -18.77 8.52 59.31
C ARG A 546 -19.99 9.24 58.75
N CYS A 547 -19.80 10.44 58.19
CA CYS A 547 -20.89 11.17 57.53
C CYS A 547 -21.42 10.39 56.32
N LEU A 548 -20.54 9.85 55.47
CA LEU A 548 -20.94 9.01 54.35
C LEU A 548 -21.72 7.78 54.83
N ARG A 549 -21.21 7.06 55.84
CA ARG A 549 -21.89 5.87 56.38
C ARG A 549 -23.26 6.20 56.97
N ALA A 550 -23.41 7.36 57.61
CA ALA A 550 -24.68 7.83 58.13
C ALA A 550 -25.68 8.07 56.99
N LEU A 551 -25.28 8.77 55.93
CA LEU A 551 -26.12 8.99 54.74
C LEU A 551 -26.59 7.68 54.12
N VAL A 552 -25.66 6.73 53.91
CA VAL A 552 -25.98 5.41 53.36
C VAL A 552 -26.94 4.62 54.28
N ALA A 553 -26.69 4.62 55.60
CA ALA A 553 -27.55 3.92 56.56
C ALA A 553 -28.96 4.52 56.69
N LEU A 554 -29.09 5.83 56.45
CA LEU A 554 -30.37 6.55 56.43
C LEU A 554 -31.10 6.49 55.08
N GLY A 555 -30.49 5.87 54.06
CA GLY A 555 -31.06 5.81 52.70
C GLY A 555 -31.00 7.14 51.93
N ARG A 556 -30.17 8.10 52.36
CA ARG A 556 -29.98 9.43 51.74
C ARG A 556 -28.95 9.35 50.61
N ILE A 557 -29.31 8.65 49.53
CA ILE A 557 -28.44 8.44 48.37
C ILE A 557 -28.40 9.71 47.50
N GLY A 558 -27.21 10.04 46.95
CA GLY A 558 -27.00 11.25 46.13
C GLY A 558 -26.80 12.53 46.94
N GLU A 559 -26.82 12.43 48.27
CA GLU A 559 -26.67 13.58 49.16
C GLU A 559 -25.23 13.78 49.65
N VAL A 560 -24.96 15.00 50.09
CA VAL A 560 -23.68 15.41 50.68
C VAL A 560 -23.92 15.93 52.08
N ALA A 561 -23.16 15.44 53.05
CA ALA A 561 -23.26 15.90 54.43
C ALA A 561 -21.90 16.01 55.12
N THR A 562 -21.78 17.06 55.93
CA THR A 562 -20.77 17.21 56.97
C THR A 562 -21.32 16.76 58.32
N SER A 563 -20.49 16.75 59.36
CA SER A 563 -20.94 16.49 60.73
C SER A 563 -22.01 17.48 61.18
N ALA A 564 -21.88 18.76 60.82
CA ALA A 564 -22.86 19.80 61.12
C ALA A 564 -24.21 19.58 60.41
N ASP A 565 -24.20 19.09 59.16
CA ASP A 565 -25.42 18.83 58.38
C ASP A 565 -26.25 17.64 58.91
N LEU A 566 -25.63 16.78 59.74
CA LEU A 566 -26.27 15.60 60.34
C LEU A 566 -26.89 15.88 61.72
N GLY A 567 -26.84 17.12 62.19
CA GLY A 567 -27.46 17.54 63.46
C GLY A 567 -27.00 16.67 64.63
N PHE A 568 -27.95 16.09 65.38
CA PHE A 568 -27.61 15.30 66.56
C PHE A 568 -26.85 14.00 66.23
N LEU A 569 -27.05 13.45 65.03
CA LEU A 569 -26.31 12.27 64.58
C LEU A 569 -24.84 12.64 64.34
N GLY A 570 -24.57 13.86 63.89
CA GLY A 570 -23.23 14.43 63.80
C GLY A 570 -22.51 14.44 65.15
N LEU A 571 -23.21 14.83 66.22
CA LEU A 571 -22.68 14.82 67.59
C LEU A 571 -22.35 13.41 68.11
N LEU A 572 -23.20 12.42 67.80
CA LEU A 572 -23.00 11.02 68.22
C LEU A 572 -21.89 10.31 67.42
N LEU A 573 -21.73 10.71 66.17
CA LEU A 573 -20.76 10.14 65.24
C LEU A 573 -19.45 10.96 65.22
N GLY A 574 -19.36 12.11 65.87
CA GLY A 574 -18.17 12.96 65.92
C GLY A 574 -17.00 12.34 66.69
N GLY A 575 -15.76 12.69 66.32
CA GLY A 575 -14.56 12.34 67.09
C GLY A 575 -14.37 13.28 68.27
N ASP A 576 -14.58 14.57 68.03
CA ASP A 576 -14.72 15.62 69.04
C ASP A 576 -16.22 15.90 69.18
N ARG A 577 -16.76 15.76 70.39
CA ARG A 577 -18.19 15.99 70.64
C ARG A 577 -18.40 17.49 70.74
N ASP A 578 -18.62 18.18 69.62
CA ASP A 578 -18.90 19.62 69.62
C ASP A 578 -20.33 19.91 70.11
N VAL A 579 -20.54 19.80 71.41
CA VAL A 579 -21.83 20.03 72.06
C VAL A 579 -22.24 21.50 71.90
N ALA A 580 -21.29 22.41 72.04
CA ALA A 580 -21.52 23.85 71.94
C ALA A 580 -21.97 24.25 70.53
N GLY A 581 -21.28 23.77 69.48
CA GLY A 581 -21.65 24.02 68.09
C GLY A 581 -23.00 23.42 67.71
N PHE A 582 -23.34 22.22 68.22
CA PHE A 582 -24.68 21.66 68.02
C PHE A 582 -25.78 22.53 68.67
N VAL A 583 -25.56 22.99 69.90
CA VAL A 583 -26.49 23.89 70.59
C VAL A 583 -26.64 25.21 69.85
N ASP A 584 -25.54 25.80 69.37
CA ASP A 584 -25.54 27.05 68.62
C ASP A 584 -26.25 26.89 67.25
N ALA A 585 -26.00 25.81 66.53
CA ALA A 585 -26.67 25.54 65.26
C ALA A 585 -28.20 25.33 65.41
N ALA A 586 -28.63 24.70 66.51
CA ALA A 586 -30.05 24.41 66.76
C ALA A 586 -30.81 25.57 67.42
N LEU A 587 -30.17 26.28 68.35
CA LEU A 587 -30.80 27.28 69.23
C LEU A 587 -30.18 28.68 69.13
N GLY A 588 -29.02 28.85 68.50
CA GLY A 588 -28.29 30.12 68.38
C GLY A 588 -29.17 31.29 67.90
N PRO A 589 -29.98 31.14 66.83
CA PRO A 589 -30.89 32.21 66.41
C PRO A 589 -31.91 32.64 67.48
N LEU A 590 -32.31 31.72 68.37
CA LEU A 590 -33.21 32.02 69.49
C LEU A 590 -32.45 32.65 70.66
N ILE A 591 -31.27 32.12 70.99
CA ILE A 591 -30.39 32.63 72.06
C ILE A 591 -29.98 34.08 71.74
N ASP A 592 -29.53 34.34 70.52
CA ASP A 592 -29.15 35.68 70.05
C ASP A 592 -30.33 36.64 70.01
N TYR A 593 -31.53 36.13 69.70
CA TYR A 593 -32.73 36.95 69.67
C TYR A 593 -33.16 37.32 71.09
N ASP A 594 -33.17 36.35 72.00
CA ASP A 594 -33.45 36.55 73.42
C ASP A 594 -32.47 37.56 74.03
N ALA A 595 -31.17 37.41 73.76
CA ALA A 595 -30.14 38.35 74.25
C ALA A 595 -30.29 39.77 73.68
N ARG A 596 -30.66 39.92 72.40
CA ARG A 596 -30.80 41.24 71.75
C ARG A 596 -32.11 41.95 72.05
N ARG A 597 -33.19 41.22 72.31
CA ARG A 597 -34.55 41.78 72.46
C ARG A 597 -35.13 41.58 73.85
N ASP A 598 -34.35 41.04 74.79
CA ASP A 598 -34.76 40.73 76.15
C ASP A 598 -36.06 39.89 76.17
N THR A 599 -36.04 38.80 75.39
CA THR A 599 -37.15 37.84 75.31
C THR A 599 -36.79 36.50 75.94
N ALA A 600 -37.79 35.62 76.09
CA ALA A 600 -37.64 34.29 76.69
C ALA A 600 -38.15 33.19 75.76
N LEU A 601 -37.75 33.21 74.49
CA LEU A 601 -38.14 32.25 73.46
C LEU A 601 -37.56 30.86 73.72
N VAL A 602 -36.30 30.76 74.15
CA VAL A 602 -35.65 29.47 74.50
C VAL A 602 -36.35 28.80 75.69
N GLU A 603 -36.70 29.58 76.71
CA GLU A 603 -37.47 29.10 77.87
C GLU A 603 -38.90 28.70 77.48
N THR A 604 -39.54 29.49 76.61
CA THR A 604 -40.89 29.18 76.12
C THR A 604 -40.92 27.88 75.32
N LEU A 605 -39.91 27.65 74.47
CA LEU A 605 -39.76 26.42 73.68
C LEU A 605 -39.52 25.20 74.56
N ARG A 606 -38.73 25.34 75.63
CA ARG A 606 -38.49 24.30 76.64
C ARG A 606 -39.76 23.91 77.37
N ALA A 607 -40.48 24.88 77.94
CA ALA A 607 -41.72 24.64 78.65
C ALA A 607 -42.80 24.02 77.75
N TYR A 608 -42.81 24.37 76.46
CA TYR A 608 -43.68 23.75 75.46
C TYR A 608 -43.37 22.27 75.25
N PHE A 609 -42.10 21.90 75.04
CA PHE A 609 -41.72 20.50 74.88
C PHE A 609 -41.86 19.67 76.16
N ASP A 610 -41.50 20.21 77.33
CA ASP A 610 -41.67 19.54 78.63
C ASP A 610 -43.15 19.28 78.96
N SER A 611 -44.04 20.11 78.41
CA SER A 611 -45.50 19.96 78.51
C SER A 611 -46.10 18.98 77.49
N GLY A 612 -45.26 18.25 76.74
CA GLY A 612 -45.70 17.34 75.69
C GLY A 612 -46.33 18.04 74.49
N GLY A 613 -45.92 19.27 74.19
CA GLY A 613 -46.46 20.09 73.09
C GLY A 613 -47.81 20.76 73.39
N SER A 614 -48.22 20.84 74.67
CA SER A 614 -49.49 21.48 75.07
C SER A 614 -49.31 22.96 75.42
N LEU A 615 -49.95 23.85 74.65
CA LEU A 615 -49.97 25.30 74.92
C LEU A 615 -50.60 25.65 76.27
N ALA A 616 -51.66 24.93 76.67
CA ALA A 616 -52.37 25.19 77.92
C ALA A 616 -51.52 24.87 79.15
N LYS A 617 -50.78 23.76 79.13
CA LYS A 617 -49.85 23.38 80.20
C LYS A 617 -48.61 24.27 80.21
N ALA A 618 -48.04 24.59 79.05
CA ALA A 618 -46.89 25.49 78.94
C ALA A 618 -47.21 26.89 79.46
N LYS A 619 -48.43 27.38 79.25
CA LYS A 619 -48.93 28.64 79.83
C LYS A 619 -48.85 28.63 81.36
N ASP A 620 -49.31 27.56 82.00
CA ASP A 620 -49.34 27.45 83.46
C ASP A 620 -47.91 27.39 84.04
N VAL A 621 -46.97 26.72 83.35
CA VAL A 621 -45.54 26.65 83.72
C VAL A 621 -44.84 28.00 83.58
N LEU A 622 -45.13 28.76 82.53
CA LEU A 622 -44.49 30.06 82.26
C LEU A 622 -45.18 31.25 82.95
N HIS A 623 -46.32 31.03 83.62
CA HIS A 623 -47.16 32.07 84.23
C HIS A 623 -47.53 33.24 83.28
N VAL A 624 -47.78 32.95 82.01
CA VAL A 624 -48.21 33.94 80.99
C VAL A 624 -49.61 33.63 80.46
N HIS A 625 -50.11 34.38 79.47
CA HIS A 625 -51.36 34.03 78.79
C HIS A 625 -51.12 33.05 77.63
N VAL A 626 -52.08 32.17 77.30
CA VAL A 626 -51.90 31.13 76.26
C VAL A 626 -51.60 31.74 74.88
N ASN A 627 -52.19 32.90 74.59
CA ASN A 627 -51.92 33.66 73.37
C ASN A 627 -50.45 34.14 73.30
N THR A 628 -49.84 34.48 74.44
CA THR A 628 -48.44 34.88 74.50
C THR A 628 -47.52 33.70 74.20
N VAL A 629 -47.84 32.50 74.69
CA VAL A 629 -47.11 31.26 74.35
C VAL A 629 -47.22 30.98 72.85
N ALA A 630 -48.44 31.04 72.28
CA ALA A 630 -48.67 30.83 70.86
C ALA A 630 -47.88 31.84 69.99
N GLN A 631 -47.92 33.14 70.34
CA GLN A 631 -47.18 34.18 69.64
C GLN A 631 -45.67 34.00 69.71
N ARG A 632 -45.14 33.56 70.86
CA ARG A 632 -43.70 33.27 71.02
C ARG A 632 -43.28 32.05 70.21
N LEU A 633 -44.08 30.98 70.18
CA LEU A 633 -43.79 29.79 69.35
C LEU A 633 -43.91 30.07 67.85
N GLU A 634 -44.84 30.94 67.44
CA GLU A 634 -44.89 31.42 66.06
C GLU A 634 -43.61 32.20 65.70
N ARG A 635 -43.08 33.00 66.64
CA ARG A 635 -41.79 33.68 66.47
C ARG A 635 -40.63 32.70 66.39
N VAL A 636 -40.63 31.63 67.20
CA VAL A 636 -39.65 30.55 67.12
C VAL A 636 -39.64 29.96 65.72
N GLY A 637 -40.80 29.58 65.17
CA GLY A 637 -40.88 29.05 63.80
C GLY A 637 -40.38 30.02 62.72
N ARG A 638 -40.51 31.34 62.93
CA ARG A 638 -39.93 32.34 62.01
C ARG A 638 -38.40 32.45 62.10
N LEU A 639 -37.80 32.07 63.23
CA LEU A 639 -36.35 32.23 63.47
C LEU A 639 -35.55 30.96 63.13
N ILE A 640 -36.10 29.78 63.43
CA ILE A 640 -35.38 28.49 63.25
C ILE A 640 -35.97 27.60 62.17
N GLY A 641 -37.01 28.05 61.46
CA GLY A 641 -37.64 27.35 60.35
C GLY A 641 -39.06 26.86 60.65
N PRO A 642 -39.95 26.76 59.63
CA PRO A 642 -41.34 26.32 59.80
C PRO A 642 -41.47 24.83 60.17
N ASP A 643 -40.42 24.05 59.91
CA ASP A 643 -40.28 22.60 60.15
C ASP A 643 -39.91 22.25 61.60
N TRP A 644 -39.77 23.23 62.50
CA TRP A 644 -39.31 23.02 63.88
C TRP A 644 -40.15 22.03 64.70
N GLN A 645 -41.41 21.77 64.29
CA GLN A 645 -42.30 20.80 64.94
C GLN A 645 -42.27 19.40 64.31
N GLU A 646 -41.60 19.21 63.18
CA GLU A 646 -41.48 17.90 62.56
C GLU A 646 -40.70 16.93 63.47
N PRO A 647 -41.04 15.63 63.50
CA PRO A 647 -40.50 14.70 64.51
C PRO A 647 -38.97 14.68 64.63
N ALA A 648 -38.26 14.73 63.49
CA ALA A 648 -36.80 14.73 63.47
C ALA A 648 -36.22 16.03 64.03
N ARG A 649 -36.76 17.19 63.62
CA ARG A 649 -36.29 18.51 64.06
C ARG A 649 -36.68 18.81 65.51
N ALA A 650 -37.86 18.38 65.94
CA ALA A 650 -38.30 18.48 67.33
C ALA A 650 -37.40 17.68 68.28
N LEU A 651 -36.93 16.50 67.87
CA LEU A 651 -35.96 15.71 68.66
C LEU A 651 -34.63 16.44 68.81
N GLU A 652 -34.09 17.01 67.73
CA GLU A 652 -32.86 17.82 67.77
C GLU A 652 -32.99 19.01 68.71
N LEU A 653 -34.09 19.75 68.62
CA LEU A 653 -34.35 20.92 69.48
C LEU A 653 -34.50 20.52 70.95
N GLN A 654 -35.21 19.43 71.25
CA GLN A 654 -35.33 18.91 72.61
C GLN A 654 -33.97 18.50 73.20
N LEU A 655 -33.11 17.87 72.39
CA LEU A 655 -31.77 17.51 72.81
C LEU A 655 -30.89 18.76 73.03
N ALA A 656 -30.93 19.70 72.08
CA ALA A 656 -30.20 20.96 72.18
C ALA A 656 -30.61 21.77 73.42
N LEU A 657 -31.91 21.81 73.77
CA LEU A 657 -32.41 22.50 74.98
C LEU A 657 -31.87 21.86 76.26
N ARG A 658 -31.78 20.53 76.31
CA ARG A 658 -31.18 19.81 77.45
C ARG A 658 -29.69 20.07 77.56
N LEU A 659 -28.97 20.02 76.43
CA LEU A 659 -27.53 20.29 76.38
C LEU A 659 -27.21 21.75 76.74
N HIS A 660 -27.99 22.71 76.25
CA HIS A 660 -27.88 24.13 76.62
C HIS A 660 -28.06 24.35 78.12
N THR A 661 -29.00 23.65 78.75
CA THR A 661 -29.21 23.70 80.20
C THR A 661 -28.01 23.13 80.98
N LEU A 662 -27.42 22.05 80.48
CA LEU A 662 -26.23 21.44 81.09
C LEU A 662 -24.98 22.33 80.97
N LEU A 663 -24.79 22.96 79.81
CA LEU A 663 -23.71 23.93 79.58
C LEU A 663 -23.87 25.17 80.46
N ALA A 664 -25.09 25.71 80.59
CA ALA A 664 -25.40 26.83 81.49
C ALA A 664 -25.22 26.47 82.98
N GLY A 665 -25.32 25.18 83.34
CA GLY A 665 -25.12 24.65 84.68
C GLY A 665 -23.67 24.31 85.06
N GLY A 666 -22.69 24.56 84.19
CA GLY A 666 -21.26 24.40 84.49
C GLY A 666 -20.68 22.98 84.35
N VAL A 667 -21.37 22.06 83.68
CA VAL A 667 -20.83 20.73 83.36
C VAL A 667 -20.00 20.83 82.08
N THR A 668 -18.68 20.99 82.21
CA THR A 668 -17.75 21.01 81.05
C THR A 668 -17.39 19.59 80.59
N GLU A 669 -16.95 19.48 79.33
CA GLU A 669 -16.79 18.23 78.56
C GLU A 669 -15.79 17.21 79.15
N ASP A 670 -14.94 17.61 80.08
CA ASP A 670 -14.08 16.71 80.84
C ASP A 670 -14.68 16.44 82.23
N GLY A 671 -15.01 15.17 82.50
CA GLY A 671 -15.55 14.67 83.76
C GLY A 671 -14.60 14.82 84.96
N GLY A 672 -14.39 16.06 85.41
CA GLY A 672 -13.70 16.40 86.65
C GLY A 672 -14.66 17.14 87.58
N THR A 673 -15.12 16.47 88.63
CA THR A 673 -15.83 17.11 89.75
C THR A 673 -14.97 18.24 90.32
N GLY A 674 -15.37 19.48 90.02
CA GLY A 674 -14.77 20.69 90.59
C GLY A 674 -14.91 20.69 92.11
N ARG A 675 -13.79 20.48 92.79
CA ARG A 675 -13.68 20.59 94.24
C ARG A 675 -13.77 22.08 94.60
N ALA A 676 -14.79 22.42 95.38
CA ALA A 676 -14.93 23.74 95.98
C ALA A 676 -13.70 24.14 96.81
N ARG A 677 -13.31 25.43 96.74
CA ARG A 677 -13.03 26.36 97.87
C ARG A 677 -12.16 27.56 97.43
N PRO A 678 -12.14 28.67 98.20
CA PRO A 678 -13.20 29.23 99.05
C PRO A 678 -13.81 30.52 98.46
#